data_AF-A0AAV9GUE3-F1
#
_entry.id   AF-A0AAV9GUE3-F1
#
_cell.length_a   1.000
_cell.length_b   1.000
_cell.length_c   1.000
_cell.angle_alpha   90.00
_cell.angle_beta   90.00
_cell.angle_gamma   90.00
#
_symmetry.space_group_name_H-M   'P 1'
#
loop_
_entity.id
_entity.type
_entity.pdbx_description
1 polymer ?
#
loop_
_entity_poly.entity_id
_entity_poly.type
_entity_poly.pdbx_seq_one_letter_code
_entity_poly.pdbx_strand_id
1 'polypeptide(L)'
;MCFGARDKGEVDGAARSRELDKEIRAAEKRMAKEVKLLLLGAGESGKSTVLKQMKLIYAQGFSKNEKLEWKPVIFGNIVQSFRLIFDAMNEMDIKFEIEENEKNMAHIMVDYEMRADEPLPMDYLQPIKRLWQDGGVKQAIEKGNEYALHDNLEYFCADLDRVWDKNYMPTDQDLLRSRLRTTGITETIFDLGQLTYRMFDVGGQRSERKKWIHCFENVNCLLFLVAISGYDQCLVEDKDGNQMNEALMLWESIANSHWFTKSALILFLNKMDLFKEKLPKSPITAHGFTDYHGPPDDWKQASKYFMDKFRALNRNPEKEIYGHFTNATDTNLLKITMSSVQDMIIQRNLKQLILKVPFLATRKGKVIAVVVILVIIGGGLAGLAALPKKSEGGGGGSQAGAVAGAITSDSHFYGQSPPVYPSPDMPGAGPWAESLAKARSFVANMTLTEKVNITAGASSNTSCPGFVPALPRLGFPGMCLGDAGQGLRGTDFVSSWPSGIHVGASWNKALTQRRGAGMGGEFRTKGVNVLLGPVIGPLGRVVLSGRNWEGFSIDPYLAGQLVSETVSAVQGVGVITSTKHFIGNEQETHRNPGGDIEAVSSNIDDQTLHELYLWPFQDAVRAGSGNIMCSYQRVNNSYGCANSKLLNGILKTELGFEGWVVSDWGAQHAGISTALAGLDMMMPGPDGFWGSNLETMIRNGSVPEARLNDMVARIIATWYQFGQDNGFPRPGIGMPNDLTKAHQIVDARDTSSRSTLFDGALEGQVLVKNIRNALPLSNPKMLSLFGYSAKNPDRNTPTAGFSPWLFGTESFNHAEFMGGFFGTANPDGTTPIAQYGTIYSGGGSGATSQGTVISPFDALVQRAYDDDTALFWDFTNGEPPVVPISDACLVFGNAYATEGADRRSARDDYTDGLIKHIADRCNNTIVVLHNAGIRLVDQFIDHPNVTALIFAHLPGQASGKALVSLLHGDSYPSGKLPYTVAKNESDYPVFGPDRAEGIHLRFPQSNFTEGVFVDYRHFDAKNITPRYEFGFGLGYTTFEYANLSVHKTTDSNKLAELPTGEVLMGGQTDLWDVIVTVSAEVRNTGQRDGAEVAQLYLGIPVQGQPVRQLRGFEKVVVNASAPAATVRFELTRRDLSVWDVVAQKWRLSKGEYKVEVGGSSRDLPLVGRVVI
;
A
#
# COMPACT_ATOMS: atom_id res chain seq x y z
N MET A 1 -38.25 64.36 -24.54
CA MET A 1 -37.02 63.97 -23.81
C MET A 1 -36.73 62.50 -24.12
N CYS A 2 -35.62 61.96 -23.60
CA CYS A 2 -35.11 60.60 -23.78
C CYS A 2 -34.45 60.32 -25.15
N PHE A 3 -33.15 60.04 -25.11
CA PHE A 3 -32.38 59.21 -26.05
C PHE A 3 -31.51 58.26 -25.21
N GLY A 4 -31.18 57.08 -25.74
CA GLY A 4 -30.65 55.96 -24.95
C GLY A 4 -29.20 56.09 -24.48
N ALA A 5 -28.85 55.33 -23.45
CA ALA A 5 -27.48 55.09 -23.00
C ALA A 5 -26.98 53.72 -23.50
N ARG A 6 -25.67 53.59 -23.72
CA ARG A 6 -25.01 52.34 -24.13
C ARG A 6 -24.75 51.41 -22.94
N ASP A 7 -24.69 50.11 -23.22
CA ASP A 7 -24.27 49.08 -22.29
C ASP A 7 -22.86 49.29 -21.71
N LYS A 8 -22.67 48.81 -20.49
CA LYS A 8 -21.36 48.83 -19.78
C LYS A 8 -20.58 47.52 -19.88
N GLY A 9 -21.18 46.44 -20.41
CA GLY A 9 -20.60 45.09 -20.34
C GLY A 9 -19.32 44.87 -21.14
N GLU A 10 -19.22 45.41 -22.36
CA GLU A 10 -18.09 45.12 -23.27
C GLU A 10 -16.74 45.71 -22.80
N VAL A 11 -16.76 46.75 -21.99
CA VAL A 11 -15.55 47.49 -21.58
C VAL A 11 -14.67 46.67 -20.63
N ASP A 12 -15.28 45.85 -19.78
CA ASP A 12 -14.62 45.16 -18.68
C ASP A 12 -13.85 43.90 -19.13
N GLY A 13 -14.44 43.11 -20.03
CA GLY A 13 -13.74 41.97 -20.66
C GLY A 13 -12.50 42.41 -21.44
N ALA A 14 -12.59 43.55 -22.15
CA ALA A 14 -11.45 44.15 -22.84
C ALA A 14 -10.41 44.75 -21.88
N ALA A 15 -10.76 45.11 -20.64
CA ALA A 15 -9.78 45.49 -19.62
C ALA A 15 -9.05 44.23 -19.09
N ARG A 16 -9.79 43.22 -18.68
CA ARG A 16 -9.28 41.96 -18.10
C ARG A 16 -8.38 41.18 -19.06
N SER A 17 -8.69 41.16 -20.36
CA SER A 17 -7.80 40.58 -21.38
C SER A 17 -6.48 41.34 -21.54
N ARG A 18 -6.47 42.66 -21.38
CA ARG A 18 -5.23 43.48 -21.40
C ARG A 18 -4.42 43.36 -20.12
N GLU A 19 -5.07 42.99 -19.00
CA GLU A 19 -4.39 42.65 -17.75
C GLU A 19 -3.69 41.29 -17.88
N LEU A 20 -4.36 40.26 -18.39
CA LEU A 20 -3.75 38.96 -18.70
C LEU A 20 -2.59 39.07 -19.71
N ASP A 21 -2.75 39.83 -20.78
CA ASP A 21 -1.67 40.12 -21.74
C ASP A 21 -0.44 40.79 -21.10
N LYS A 22 -0.68 41.63 -20.08
CA LYS A 22 0.35 42.34 -19.31
C LYS A 22 1.00 41.41 -18.28
N GLU A 23 0.27 40.48 -17.69
CA GLU A 23 0.78 39.41 -16.84
C GLU A 23 1.62 38.40 -17.63
N ILE A 24 1.16 37.96 -18.79
CA ILE A 24 1.92 37.08 -19.70
C ILE A 24 3.24 37.76 -20.11
N ARG A 25 3.21 39.02 -20.57
CA ARG A 25 4.43 39.77 -20.91
C ARG A 25 5.32 40.09 -19.70
N ALA A 26 4.78 40.07 -18.48
CA ALA A 26 5.57 40.16 -17.25
C ALA A 26 6.22 38.81 -16.91
N ALA A 27 5.51 37.71 -17.09
CA ALA A 27 6.02 36.34 -16.96
C ALA A 27 7.13 36.05 -17.98
N GLU A 28 6.95 36.40 -19.26
CA GLU A 28 8.00 36.31 -20.28
C GLU A 28 9.25 37.11 -19.89
N LYS A 29 9.07 38.35 -19.42
CA LYS A 29 10.18 39.21 -18.93
C LYS A 29 10.84 38.71 -17.65
N ARG A 30 10.14 37.90 -16.85
CA ARG A 30 10.67 37.22 -15.66
C ARG A 30 11.45 35.96 -16.07
N MET A 31 10.87 35.10 -16.90
CA MET A 31 11.53 33.92 -17.45
C MET A 31 12.81 34.27 -18.24
N ALA A 32 12.82 35.40 -18.96
CA ALA A 32 14.01 35.93 -19.63
C ALA A 32 15.14 36.38 -18.68
N LYS A 33 14.92 36.34 -17.36
CA LYS A 33 15.90 36.61 -16.29
C LYS A 33 16.12 35.42 -15.34
N GLU A 34 15.37 34.33 -15.50
CA GLU A 34 15.53 33.13 -14.67
C GLU A 34 16.65 32.24 -15.23
N VAL A 35 17.51 31.72 -14.34
CA VAL A 35 18.61 30.80 -14.68
C VAL A 35 18.45 29.51 -13.87
N LYS A 36 18.09 28.42 -14.56
CA LYS A 36 17.96 27.09 -13.96
C LYS A 36 19.32 26.42 -13.81
N LEU A 37 19.70 26.16 -12.56
CA LEU A 37 20.88 25.39 -12.17
C LEU A 37 20.45 24.01 -11.66
N LEU A 38 21.13 22.94 -12.07
CA LEU A 38 20.85 21.58 -11.60
C LEU A 38 22.11 20.97 -10.94
N LEU A 39 22.01 20.59 -9.66
CA LEU A 39 23.06 19.90 -8.91
C LEU A 39 22.93 18.39 -9.09
N LEU A 40 23.82 17.75 -9.86
CA LEU A 40 23.88 16.29 -10.01
C LEU A 40 25.15 15.70 -9.38
N GLY A 41 25.22 14.37 -9.29
CA GLY A 41 26.37 13.63 -8.79
C GLY A 41 26.00 12.48 -7.87
N ALA A 42 26.96 11.60 -7.57
CA ALA A 42 26.76 10.40 -6.76
C ALA A 42 26.30 10.67 -5.31
N GLY A 43 26.13 9.61 -4.52
CA GLY A 43 26.01 9.71 -3.07
C GLY A 43 27.17 10.52 -2.46
N GLU A 44 26.93 11.14 -1.31
CA GLU A 44 27.94 11.84 -0.49
C GLU A 44 28.77 12.98 -1.13
N SER A 45 28.53 13.33 -2.41
CA SER A 45 29.37 14.28 -3.16
C SER A 45 29.29 15.75 -2.71
N GLY A 46 28.42 16.07 -1.74
CA GLY A 46 28.34 17.38 -1.10
C GLY A 46 27.39 18.39 -1.76
N LYS A 47 26.48 17.95 -2.64
CA LYS A 47 25.44 18.81 -3.28
C LYS A 47 24.69 19.68 -2.28
N SER A 48 24.09 19.06 -1.27
CA SER A 48 23.33 19.76 -0.24
C SER A 48 24.20 20.64 0.66
N THR A 49 25.50 20.35 0.80
CA THR A 49 26.47 21.25 1.47
C THR A 49 26.74 22.50 0.63
N VAL A 50 26.87 22.37 -0.69
CA VAL A 50 26.96 23.53 -1.61
C VAL A 50 25.66 24.35 -1.59
N LEU A 51 24.48 23.72 -1.53
CA LEU A 51 23.21 24.42 -1.35
C LEU A 51 23.15 25.18 0.00
N LYS A 52 23.56 24.54 1.11
CA LYS A 52 23.67 25.18 2.44
C LYS A 52 24.61 26.39 2.40
N GLN A 53 25.77 26.30 1.74
CA GLN A 53 26.67 27.45 1.54
C GLN A 53 26.06 28.55 0.68
N MET A 54 25.35 28.23 -0.41
CA MET A 54 24.71 29.26 -1.24
C MET A 54 23.72 30.11 -0.42
N LYS A 55 23.02 29.49 0.55
CA LYS A 55 22.17 30.21 1.52
C LYS A 55 22.97 31.07 2.51
N LEU A 56 24.17 30.67 2.91
CA LEU A 56 25.09 31.46 3.75
C LEU A 56 25.75 32.63 3.00
N ILE A 57 26.09 32.45 1.72
CA ILE A 57 26.87 33.41 0.93
C ILE A 57 25.97 34.46 0.25
N TYR A 58 24.76 34.07 -0.17
CA TYR A 58 23.90 34.87 -1.05
C TYR A 58 22.45 35.03 -0.56
N ALA A 59 22.10 34.51 0.61
CA ALA A 59 20.81 34.77 1.27
C ALA A 59 21.04 35.22 2.73
N GLN A 60 19.99 35.23 3.56
CA GLN A 60 20.06 35.70 4.95
C GLN A 60 20.73 34.70 5.94
N GLY A 61 21.40 33.66 5.44
CA GLY A 61 21.95 32.58 6.27
C GLY A 61 20.86 31.68 6.88
N PHE A 62 21.15 31.08 8.03
CA PHE A 62 20.19 30.31 8.83
C PHE A 62 19.80 31.10 10.08
N SER A 63 18.48 31.19 10.33
CA SER A 63 17.92 31.79 11.54
C SER A 63 18.20 30.95 12.79
N LYS A 64 17.98 31.53 13.98
CA LYS A 64 18.18 30.84 15.26
C LYS A 64 17.26 29.61 15.40
N ASN A 65 16.04 29.66 14.87
CA ASN A 65 15.08 28.57 14.97
C ASN A 65 15.49 27.41 14.06
N GLU A 66 15.84 27.70 12.80
CA GLU A 66 16.38 26.68 11.88
C GLU A 66 17.63 26.01 12.47
N LYS A 67 18.53 26.77 13.13
CA LYS A 67 19.72 26.20 13.78
C LYS A 67 19.37 25.21 14.90
N LEU A 68 18.30 25.42 15.65
CA LEU A 68 17.82 24.46 16.66
C LEU A 68 17.23 23.19 16.02
N GLU A 69 16.55 23.31 14.88
CA GLU A 69 15.99 22.15 14.14
C GLU A 69 17.06 21.16 13.64
N TRP A 70 18.33 21.59 13.49
CA TRP A 70 19.46 20.69 13.18
C TRP A 70 20.04 19.97 14.40
N LYS A 71 19.64 20.31 15.64
CA LYS A 71 20.18 19.71 16.86
C LYS A 71 19.89 18.20 16.97
N PRO A 72 18.67 17.69 16.66
CA PRO A 72 18.41 16.25 16.54
C PRO A 72 19.23 15.56 15.44
N VAL A 73 19.46 16.25 14.31
CA VAL A 73 20.24 15.72 13.19
C VAL A 73 21.71 15.52 13.59
N ILE A 74 22.29 16.48 14.32
CA ILE A 74 23.68 16.42 14.82
C ILE A 74 23.86 15.25 15.80
N PHE A 75 22.97 15.13 16.79
CA PHE A 75 23.00 14.01 17.74
C PHE A 75 22.84 12.64 17.01
N GLY A 76 21.85 12.54 16.12
CA GLY A 76 21.62 11.33 15.33
C GLY A 76 22.82 10.95 14.45
N ASN A 77 23.51 11.93 13.84
CA ASN A 77 24.73 11.70 13.05
C ASN A 77 25.84 11.03 13.89
N ILE A 78 26.03 11.47 15.14
CA ILE A 78 27.05 10.91 16.03
C ILE A 78 26.67 9.48 16.42
N VAL A 79 25.44 9.28 16.93
CA VAL A 79 24.97 7.97 17.39
C VAL A 79 24.95 6.94 16.25
N GLN A 80 24.44 7.30 15.07
CA GLN A 80 24.43 6.41 13.90
C GLN A 80 25.83 6.03 13.44
N SER A 81 26.82 6.93 13.55
CA SER A 81 28.20 6.62 13.20
C SER A 81 28.82 5.61 14.17
N PHE A 82 28.54 5.70 15.48
CA PHE A 82 29.01 4.70 16.45
C PHE A 82 28.33 3.33 16.28
N ARG A 83 27.03 3.30 15.92
CA ARG A 83 26.34 2.04 15.56
C ARG A 83 26.98 1.38 14.33
N LEU A 84 27.21 2.16 13.27
CA LEU A 84 27.90 1.69 12.06
C LEU A 84 29.34 1.21 12.33
N ILE A 85 30.05 1.83 13.28
CA ILE A 85 31.35 1.32 13.76
C ILE A 85 31.19 -0.01 14.49
N PHE A 86 30.19 -0.15 15.37
CA PHE A 86 29.97 -1.41 16.09
C PHE A 86 29.61 -2.56 15.16
N ASP A 87 28.75 -2.32 14.17
CA ASP A 87 28.40 -3.32 13.15
C ASP A 87 29.65 -3.79 12.39
N ALA A 88 30.52 -2.86 11.98
CA ALA A 88 31.80 -3.17 11.34
C ALA A 88 32.80 -3.87 12.28
N MET A 89 32.83 -3.52 13.58
CA MET A 89 33.64 -4.21 14.58
C MET A 89 33.23 -5.68 14.71
N ASN A 90 31.92 -5.96 14.79
CA ASN A 90 31.39 -7.32 14.83
C ASN A 90 31.66 -8.10 13.53
N GLU A 91 31.53 -7.45 12.37
CA GLU A 91 31.81 -8.05 11.04
C GLU A 91 33.30 -8.41 10.85
N MET A 92 34.20 -7.71 11.52
CA MET A 92 35.66 -7.87 11.38
C MET A 92 36.36 -8.56 12.58
N ASP A 93 35.61 -9.08 13.57
CA ASP A 93 36.10 -9.60 14.87
C ASP A 93 37.05 -8.62 15.61
N ILE A 94 36.79 -7.31 15.47
CA ILE A 94 37.50 -6.25 16.20
C ILE A 94 36.80 -6.06 17.55
N LYS A 95 37.51 -6.34 18.64
CA LYS A 95 36.98 -6.25 20.00
C LYS A 95 37.32 -4.90 20.62
N PHE A 96 36.51 -4.44 21.57
CA PHE A 96 36.85 -3.28 22.38
C PHE A 96 38.18 -3.51 23.13
N GLU A 97 39.01 -2.49 23.22
CA GLU A 97 40.22 -2.51 24.06
C GLU A 97 39.85 -2.54 25.56
N ILE A 98 38.70 -1.94 25.92
CA ILE A 98 38.18 -1.87 27.28
C ILE A 98 36.84 -2.60 27.34
N GLU A 99 36.75 -3.74 28.04
CA GLU A 99 35.51 -4.54 28.14
C GLU A 99 34.29 -3.74 28.66
N GLU A 100 34.49 -2.72 29.49
CA GLU A 100 33.41 -1.82 29.96
C GLU A 100 32.73 -1.06 28.80
N ASN A 101 33.41 -0.90 27.65
CA ASN A 101 32.85 -0.24 26.47
C ASN A 101 31.74 -1.02 25.76
N GLU A 102 31.59 -2.33 25.98
CA GLU A 102 30.40 -3.07 25.53
C GLU A 102 29.11 -2.46 26.13
N LYS A 103 29.17 -2.06 27.41
CA LYS A 103 28.04 -1.42 28.12
C LYS A 103 27.81 0.02 27.65
N ASN A 104 28.90 0.75 27.37
CA ASN A 104 28.82 2.10 26.80
C ASN A 104 28.20 2.07 25.39
N MET A 105 28.53 1.05 24.57
CA MET A 105 27.92 0.84 23.26
C MET A 105 26.44 0.44 23.38
N ALA A 106 26.12 -0.57 24.20
CA ALA A 106 24.75 -1.01 24.42
C ALA A 106 23.81 0.12 24.90
N HIS A 107 24.31 1.06 25.70
CA HIS A 107 23.56 2.25 26.10
C HIS A 107 23.23 3.18 24.91
N ILE A 108 24.17 3.45 24.00
CA ILE A 108 23.91 4.33 22.83
C ILE A 108 23.24 3.61 21.65
N MET A 109 23.12 2.29 21.70
CA MET A 109 22.29 1.51 20.77
C MET A 109 20.78 1.64 21.06
N VAL A 110 20.38 2.12 22.24
CA VAL A 110 18.99 2.46 22.53
C VAL A 110 18.57 3.66 21.66
N ASP A 111 17.35 3.63 21.11
CA ASP A 111 16.81 4.75 20.35
C ASP A 111 16.28 5.86 21.27
N TYR A 112 16.70 7.09 21.00
CA TYR A 112 16.30 8.30 21.73
C TYR A 112 15.78 9.36 20.75
N GLU A 113 14.47 9.62 20.77
CA GLU A 113 13.83 10.64 19.95
C GLU A 113 14.02 12.04 20.56
N MET A 114 15.04 12.77 20.13
CA MET A 114 15.34 14.11 20.64
C MET A 114 14.54 15.22 19.95
N ARG A 115 14.00 16.16 20.73
CA ARG A 115 13.34 17.39 20.25
C ARG A 115 14.34 18.51 19.91
N ALA A 116 13.89 19.52 19.17
CA ALA A 116 14.74 20.64 18.77
C ALA A 116 15.05 21.64 19.91
N ASP A 117 14.21 21.69 20.94
CA ASP A 117 14.26 22.67 22.04
C ASP A 117 14.98 22.18 23.31
N GLU A 118 15.19 20.86 23.45
CA GLU A 118 15.84 20.25 24.62
C GLU A 118 17.38 20.14 24.49
N PRO A 119 18.14 20.00 25.59
CA PRO A 119 19.58 19.69 25.55
C PRO A 119 19.84 18.26 25.08
N LEU A 120 21.07 17.98 24.59
CA LEU A 120 21.46 16.61 24.27
C LEU A 120 21.46 15.73 25.54
N PRO A 121 21.08 14.44 25.44
CA PRO A 121 20.99 13.55 26.59
C PRO A 121 22.39 13.36 27.22
N MET A 122 22.54 13.82 28.46
CA MET A 122 23.84 14.04 29.10
C MET A 122 24.50 12.73 29.56
N ASP A 123 23.71 11.68 29.73
CA ASP A 123 24.12 10.29 29.93
C ASP A 123 24.91 9.73 28.74
N TYR A 124 24.67 10.20 27.51
CA TYR A 124 25.39 9.75 26.30
C TYR A 124 26.83 10.31 26.21
N LEU A 125 27.13 11.44 26.86
CA LEU A 125 28.41 12.14 26.71
C LEU A 125 29.62 11.30 27.16
N GLN A 126 29.54 10.63 28.31
CA GLN A 126 30.65 9.85 28.85
C GLN A 126 30.85 8.51 28.10
N PRO A 127 29.81 7.74 27.76
CA PRO A 127 29.88 6.62 26.82
C PRO A 127 30.55 7.00 25.49
N ILE A 128 30.09 8.05 24.82
CA ILE A 128 30.66 8.48 23.53
C ILE A 128 32.13 8.89 23.67
N LYS A 129 32.50 9.60 24.76
CA LYS A 129 33.90 9.95 25.05
C LYS A 129 34.79 8.73 25.28
N ARG A 130 34.31 7.71 25.99
CA ARG A 130 35.04 6.47 26.26
C ARG A 130 35.20 5.62 25.00
N LEU A 131 34.14 5.51 24.19
CA LEU A 131 34.16 4.79 22.91
C LEU A 131 35.12 5.46 21.92
N TRP A 132 35.09 6.79 21.78
CA TRP A 132 36.04 7.53 20.92
C TRP A 132 37.51 7.36 21.32
N GLN A 133 37.79 6.93 22.57
CA GLN A 133 39.14 6.70 23.07
C GLN A 133 39.60 5.23 22.95
N ASP A 134 38.71 4.28 22.65
CA ASP A 134 38.99 2.84 22.59
C ASP A 134 39.81 2.45 21.34
N GLY A 135 40.83 1.59 21.52
CA GLY A 135 41.67 1.09 20.44
C GLY A 135 40.94 0.27 19.38
N GLY A 136 39.94 -0.53 19.77
CA GLY A 136 39.12 -1.31 18.83
C GLY A 136 38.21 -0.42 17.98
N VAL A 137 37.58 0.58 18.62
CA VAL A 137 36.79 1.60 17.91
C VAL A 137 37.67 2.37 16.90
N LYS A 138 38.90 2.75 17.29
CA LYS A 138 39.86 3.40 16.38
C LYS A 138 40.28 2.49 15.22
N GLN A 139 40.56 1.21 15.48
CA GLN A 139 40.93 0.23 14.46
C GLN A 139 39.82 0.04 13.40
N ALA A 140 38.55 0.07 13.82
CA ALA A 140 37.42 0.09 12.90
C ALA A 140 37.34 1.42 12.11
N ILE A 141 37.51 2.57 12.77
CA ILE A 141 37.52 3.89 12.11
C ILE A 141 38.63 3.99 11.03
N GLU A 142 39.81 3.41 11.26
CA GLU A 142 40.88 3.34 10.26
C GLU A 142 40.47 2.59 8.98
N LYS A 143 39.53 1.64 9.09
CA LYS A 143 38.90 0.89 7.99
C LYS A 143 37.57 1.50 7.52
N GLY A 144 37.22 2.71 7.99
CA GLY A 144 35.94 3.37 7.70
C GLY A 144 35.61 3.55 6.21
N ASN A 145 36.59 3.40 5.32
CA ASN A 145 36.40 3.40 3.88
C ASN A 145 35.79 2.10 3.32
N GLU A 146 35.98 0.96 4.00
CA GLU A 146 35.46 -0.37 3.63
C GLU A 146 33.94 -0.50 3.89
N TYR A 147 33.36 0.37 4.72
CA TYR A 147 31.95 0.31 5.14
C TYR A 147 31.22 1.68 5.16
N ALA A 148 31.71 2.65 4.38
CA ALA A 148 31.12 3.97 4.18
C ALA A 148 30.91 4.83 5.45
N LEU A 149 31.85 4.74 6.41
CA LEU A 149 31.85 5.57 7.60
C LEU A 149 31.86 7.06 7.25
N HIS A 150 31.15 7.84 8.07
CA HIS A 150 30.84 9.24 7.79
C HIS A 150 31.98 10.20 8.18
N ASP A 151 32.48 10.93 7.17
CA ASP A 151 33.55 11.94 7.26
C ASP A 151 33.26 13.19 8.12
N ASN A 152 32.14 13.22 8.85
CA ASN A 152 31.82 14.27 9.81
C ASN A 152 32.00 13.84 11.28
N LEU A 153 32.21 12.55 11.56
CA LEU A 153 32.32 12.04 12.93
C LEU A 153 33.46 12.72 13.71
N GLU A 154 34.67 12.76 13.14
CA GLU A 154 35.85 13.36 13.78
C GLU A 154 35.61 14.83 14.19
N TYR A 155 34.93 15.62 13.35
CA TYR A 155 34.63 17.02 13.64
C TYR A 155 33.72 17.19 14.87
N PHE A 156 32.73 16.30 15.05
CA PHE A 156 31.86 16.35 16.22
C PHE A 156 32.53 15.73 17.45
N CYS A 157 33.31 14.66 17.29
CA CYS A 157 34.01 13.99 18.38
C CYS A 157 35.24 14.74 18.90
N ALA A 158 35.83 15.64 18.11
CA ALA A 158 36.94 16.50 18.53
C ALA A 158 36.56 17.51 19.65
N ASP A 159 35.28 17.86 19.78
CA ASP A 159 34.79 18.83 20.77
C ASP A 159 33.37 18.48 21.24
N LEU A 160 33.25 17.31 21.89
CA LEU A 160 31.98 16.82 22.43
C LEU A 160 31.43 17.71 23.55
N ASP A 161 32.27 18.38 24.33
CA ASP A 161 31.81 19.25 25.44
C ASP A 161 31.08 20.50 24.91
N ARG A 162 31.50 21.07 23.78
CA ARG A 162 30.76 22.14 23.09
C ARG A 162 29.40 21.66 22.58
N VAL A 163 29.34 20.44 22.04
CA VAL A 163 28.11 19.86 21.43
C VAL A 163 27.10 19.43 22.51
N TRP A 164 27.57 19.01 23.68
CA TRP A 164 26.74 18.67 24.85
C TRP A 164 26.54 19.82 25.86
N ASP A 165 27.00 21.04 25.59
CA ASP A 165 26.64 22.16 26.47
C ASP A 165 25.11 22.33 26.51
N LYS A 166 24.57 22.58 27.69
CA LYS A 166 23.12 22.75 27.91
C LYS A 166 22.51 23.89 27.08
N ASN A 167 23.31 24.89 26.68
CA ASN A 167 22.92 26.00 25.82
C ASN A 167 23.38 25.82 24.37
N TYR A 168 23.83 24.62 23.98
CA TYR A 168 24.40 24.37 22.65
C TYR A 168 23.44 24.82 21.53
N MET A 169 23.98 25.71 20.71
CA MET A 169 23.34 26.30 19.54
C MET A 169 24.18 25.92 18.31
N PRO A 170 23.66 25.08 17.41
CA PRO A 170 24.40 24.65 16.23
C PRO A 170 24.95 25.81 15.40
N THR A 171 26.26 25.77 15.16
CA THR A 171 26.97 26.75 14.34
C THR A 171 26.74 26.48 12.85
N ASP A 172 27.05 27.46 12.00
CA ASP A 172 26.94 27.27 10.55
C ASP A 172 27.87 26.16 10.04
N GLN A 173 29.01 25.90 10.70
CA GLN A 173 29.88 24.77 10.40
C GLN A 173 29.30 23.42 10.86
N ASP A 174 28.62 23.37 12.01
CA ASP A 174 27.88 22.17 12.42
C ASP A 174 26.77 21.86 11.40
N LEU A 175 26.01 22.87 10.95
CA LEU A 175 25.00 22.72 9.89
C LEU A 175 25.62 22.26 8.56
N LEU A 176 26.77 22.79 8.15
CA LEU A 176 27.45 22.40 6.91
C LEU A 176 27.97 20.95 6.95
N ARG A 177 28.45 20.49 8.10
CA ARG A 177 28.97 19.13 8.31
C ARG A 177 27.89 18.12 8.69
N SER A 178 26.69 18.55 9.10
CA SER A 178 25.54 17.69 9.36
C SER A 178 25.03 17.02 8.08
N ARG A 179 25.04 15.69 8.06
CA ARG A 179 24.49 14.83 7.01
C ARG A 179 23.00 14.60 7.30
N LEU A 180 22.15 14.98 6.35
CA LEU A 180 20.73 14.61 6.30
C LEU A 180 20.48 13.97 4.93
N ARG A 181 19.69 12.90 4.86
CA ARG A 181 19.45 12.19 3.59
C ARG A 181 18.52 13.02 2.71
N THR A 182 19.07 13.61 1.65
CA THR A 182 18.30 14.36 0.64
C THR A 182 17.44 13.41 -0.18
N THR A 183 16.17 13.26 0.19
CA THR A 183 15.15 12.52 -0.54
C THR A 183 14.35 13.43 -1.46
N GLY A 184 14.14 13.01 -2.70
CA GLY A 184 13.37 13.77 -3.68
C GLY A 184 14.15 14.87 -4.39
N ILE A 185 13.46 15.98 -4.64
CA ILE A 185 13.91 17.15 -5.39
C ILE A 185 13.61 18.38 -4.54
N THR A 186 14.61 19.21 -4.25
CA THR A 186 14.41 20.49 -3.55
C THR A 186 14.83 21.65 -4.45
N GLU A 187 13.93 22.60 -4.65
CA GLU A 187 14.23 23.86 -5.34
C GLU A 187 14.63 24.93 -4.30
N THR A 188 15.61 25.77 -4.63
CA THR A 188 15.91 27.00 -3.88
C THR A 188 16.22 28.13 -4.83
N ILE A 189 15.65 29.30 -4.57
CA ILE A 189 15.70 30.48 -5.44
C ILE A 189 16.63 31.54 -4.81
N PHE A 190 17.50 32.12 -5.62
CA PHE A 190 18.47 33.16 -5.22
C PHE A 190 18.42 34.34 -6.20
N ASP A 191 18.06 35.53 -5.72
CA ASP A 191 18.09 36.76 -6.51
C ASP A 191 19.49 37.39 -6.49
N LEU A 192 20.15 37.42 -7.66
CA LEU A 192 21.56 37.78 -7.81
C LEU A 192 21.71 38.89 -8.85
N GLY A 193 21.63 40.14 -8.37
CA GLY A 193 21.80 41.34 -9.17
C GLY A 193 20.61 41.60 -10.10
N GLN A 194 20.68 41.14 -11.34
CA GLN A 194 19.60 41.28 -12.34
C GLN A 194 18.99 39.95 -12.80
N LEU A 195 19.48 38.81 -12.29
CA LEU A 195 19.06 37.46 -12.64
C LEU A 195 18.60 36.70 -11.40
N THR A 196 17.56 35.87 -11.57
CA THR A 196 17.00 35.02 -10.52
C THR A 196 17.46 33.59 -10.78
N TYR A 197 18.29 33.02 -9.91
CA TYR A 197 18.82 31.68 -10.06
C TYR A 197 17.92 30.67 -9.33
N ARG A 198 17.46 29.66 -10.05
CA ARG A 198 16.62 28.57 -9.52
C ARG A 198 17.47 27.31 -9.49
N MET A 199 17.94 26.94 -8.29
CA MET A 199 18.84 25.81 -8.11
C MET A 199 18.08 24.60 -7.58
N PHE A 200 18.22 23.47 -8.27
CA PHE A 200 17.59 22.20 -7.94
C PHE A 200 18.65 21.25 -7.36
N ASP A 201 18.48 20.83 -6.11
CA ASP A 201 19.24 19.73 -5.49
C ASP A 201 18.39 18.44 -5.50
N VAL A 202 19.05 17.31 -5.72
CA VAL A 202 18.40 16.01 -5.91
C VAL A 202 19.20 14.90 -5.25
N GLY A 203 18.51 13.88 -4.72
CA GLY A 203 19.15 12.75 -4.06
C GLY A 203 20.18 12.04 -4.96
N GLY A 204 21.39 11.82 -4.42
CA GLY A 204 22.52 11.20 -5.16
C GLY A 204 22.59 9.67 -5.07
N GLN A 205 21.90 9.09 -4.10
CA GLN A 205 21.76 7.63 -3.91
C GLN A 205 21.12 6.99 -5.14
N ARG A 206 21.48 5.74 -5.46
CA ARG A 206 20.91 4.95 -6.56
C ARG A 206 19.38 4.93 -6.48
N SER A 207 18.81 4.81 -5.28
CA SER A 207 17.34 4.87 -5.06
C SER A 207 16.68 6.16 -5.59
N GLU A 208 17.38 7.29 -5.52
CA GLU A 208 16.81 8.62 -5.81
C GLU A 208 16.96 9.04 -7.28
N ARG A 209 17.87 8.42 -8.04
CA ARG A 209 18.23 8.90 -9.39
C ARG A 209 17.11 8.80 -10.41
N LYS A 210 16.11 7.93 -10.19
CA LYS A 210 14.90 7.86 -11.01
C LYS A 210 14.17 9.22 -11.06
N LYS A 211 14.28 10.02 -10.00
CA LYS A 211 13.65 11.35 -9.87
C LYS A 211 14.40 12.45 -10.64
N TRP A 212 15.65 12.23 -11.06
CA TRP A 212 16.47 13.25 -11.72
C TRP A 212 15.84 13.78 -13.02
N ILE A 213 15.19 12.91 -13.81
CA ILE A 213 14.66 13.27 -15.13
C ILE A 213 13.60 14.38 -15.09
N HIS A 214 12.82 14.48 -14.02
CA HIS A 214 11.83 15.55 -13.82
C HIS A 214 12.45 16.95 -13.77
N CYS A 215 13.76 17.06 -13.50
CA CYS A 215 14.48 18.32 -13.52
C CYS A 215 15.18 18.65 -14.85
N PHE A 216 15.26 17.72 -15.82
CA PHE A 216 16.17 17.84 -16.95
C PHE A 216 15.77 18.88 -18.01
N GLU A 217 14.48 19.24 -18.09
CA GLU A 217 14.00 20.24 -19.03
C GLU A 217 14.57 21.65 -18.76
N ASN A 218 14.95 22.36 -19.83
CA ASN A 218 15.34 23.77 -19.82
C ASN A 218 16.46 24.15 -18.82
N VAL A 219 17.35 23.21 -18.49
CA VAL A 219 18.52 23.47 -17.61
C VAL A 219 19.55 24.33 -18.34
N ASN A 220 19.79 25.55 -17.85
CA ASN A 220 20.81 26.45 -18.42
C ASN A 220 22.24 25.96 -18.10
N CYS A 221 22.47 25.50 -16.87
CA CYS A 221 23.77 25.02 -16.40
C CYS A 221 23.60 23.85 -15.43
N LEU A 222 24.45 22.83 -15.60
CA LEU A 222 24.49 21.63 -14.76
C LEU A 222 25.80 21.61 -13.98
N LEU A 223 25.69 21.51 -12.66
CA LEU A 223 26.78 21.43 -11.71
C LEU A 223 26.89 19.99 -11.22
N PHE A 224 27.90 19.26 -11.68
CA PHE A 224 28.09 17.85 -11.30
C PHE A 224 29.15 17.74 -10.22
N LEU A 225 28.77 17.27 -9.03
CA LEU A 225 29.62 17.16 -7.86
C LEU A 225 30.11 15.73 -7.65
N VAL A 226 31.41 15.60 -7.41
CA VAL A 226 32.14 14.36 -7.12
C VAL A 226 32.92 14.54 -5.83
N ALA A 227 32.85 13.58 -4.90
CA ALA A 227 33.78 13.51 -3.78
C ALA A 227 35.11 12.95 -4.30
N ILE A 228 36.14 13.80 -4.48
CA ILE A 228 37.45 13.32 -4.96
C ILE A 228 38.14 12.43 -3.92
N SER A 229 37.82 12.60 -2.62
CA SER A 229 38.22 11.72 -1.52
C SER A 229 37.47 10.37 -1.47
N GLY A 230 36.60 10.08 -2.44
CA GLY A 230 35.86 8.81 -2.56
C GLY A 230 36.52 7.76 -3.44
N TYR A 231 37.82 7.90 -3.76
CA TYR A 231 38.55 6.96 -4.60
C TYR A 231 38.87 5.63 -3.91
N ASP A 232 38.85 5.60 -2.57
CA ASP A 232 39.10 4.42 -1.72
C ASP A 232 37.88 4.02 -0.88
N GLN A 233 36.76 4.73 -1.05
CA GLN A 233 35.54 4.60 -0.25
C GLN A 233 34.50 3.73 -0.99
N CYS A 234 33.81 2.84 -0.27
CA CYS A 234 32.65 2.13 -0.80
C CYS A 234 31.37 3.00 -0.82
N LEU A 235 30.33 2.54 -1.50
CA LEU A 235 29.01 3.16 -1.47
C LEU A 235 28.23 2.69 -0.23
N VAL A 236 27.41 3.59 0.33
CA VAL A 236 26.45 3.26 1.42
C VAL A 236 25.40 2.22 0.97
N GLU A 237 25.15 2.14 -0.34
CA GLU A 237 24.17 1.21 -0.95
C GLU A 237 24.82 -0.08 -1.49
N ASP A 238 26.15 -0.20 -1.45
CA ASP A 238 26.94 -1.21 -2.17
C ASP A 238 28.40 -1.22 -1.66
N LYS A 239 28.73 -2.17 -0.77
CA LYS A 239 30.09 -2.29 -0.16
C LYS A 239 31.17 -2.64 -1.18
N ASP A 240 30.84 -3.37 -2.24
CA ASP A 240 31.80 -3.73 -3.30
C ASP A 240 32.00 -2.59 -4.31
N GLY A 241 31.05 -1.65 -4.39
CA GLY A 241 31.04 -0.51 -5.31
C GLY A 241 31.85 0.71 -4.82
N ASN A 242 32.81 1.15 -5.62
CA ASN A 242 33.67 2.31 -5.34
C ASN A 242 33.00 3.67 -5.71
N GLN A 243 33.03 4.67 -4.82
CA GLN A 243 32.34 5.96 -5.04
C GLN A 243 32.87 6.76 -6.24
N MET A 244 34.17 6.71 -6.53
CA MET A 244 34.77 7.41 -7.68
C MET A 244 34.38 6.76 -9.02
N ASN A 245 34.38 5.43 -9.09
CA ASN A 245 33.95 4.71 -10.30
C ASN A 245 32.46 4.92 -10.59
N GLU A 246 31.61 4.91 -9.55
CA GLU A 246 30.19 5.28 -9.65
C GLU A 246 30.03 6.71 -10.21
N ALA A 247 30.85 7.67 -9.75
CA ALA A 247 30.82 9.04 -10.22
C ALA A 247 31.26 9.18 -11.69
N LEU A 248 32.28 8.43 -12.13
CA LEU A 248 32.74 8.38 -13.53
C LEU A 248 31.65 7.83 -14.45
N MET A 249 31.02 6.70 -14.09
CA MET A 249 29.91 6.11 -14.85
C MET A 249 28.71 7.07 -14.99
N LEU A 250 28.31 7.71 -13.88
CA LEU A 250 27.26 8.73 -13.89
C LEU A 250 27.62 9.92 -14.79
N TRP A 251 28.86 10.40 -14.72
CA TRP A 251 29.29 11.51 -15.55
C TRP A 251 29.28 11.17 -17.04
N GLU A 252 29.71 9.97 -17.46
CA GLU A 252 29.61 9.58 -18.87
C GLU A 252 28.16 9.62 -19.38
N SER A 253 27.21 9.12 -18.58
CA SER A 253 25.79 9.18 -18.94
C SER A 253 25.24 10.62 -18.98
N ILE A 254 25.69 11.50 -18.09
CA ILE A 254 25.18 12.88 -17.99
C ILE A 254 25.82 13.81 -19.03
N ALA A 255 27.14 13.76 -19.20
CA ALA A 255 27.87 14.65 -20.10
C ALA A 255 27.41 14.49 -21.56
N ASN A 256 27.13 13.25 -21.96
CA ASN A 256 26.70 12.84 -23.30
C ASN A 256 25.17 12.84 -23.48
N SER A 257 24.39 13.19 -22.45
CA SER A 257 22.92 13.17 -22.49
C SER A 257 22.34 14.20 -23.48
N HIS A 258 21.31 13.80 -24.23
CA HIS A 258 20.63 14.67 -25.20
C HIS A 258 19.97 15.89 -24.55
N TRP A 259 19.45 15.72 -23.32
CA TRP A 259 18.86 16.79 -22.50
C TRP A 259 19.82 17.98 -22.28
N PHE A 260 21.11 17.70 -22.10
CA PHE A 260 22.12 18.71 -21.77
C PHE A 260 22.98 19.15 -22.96
N THR A 261 22.51 18.93 -24.19
CA THR A 261 23.20 19.35 -25.43
C THR A 261 23.50 20.85 -25.48
N LYS A 262 22.58 21.69 -24.99
CA LYS A 262 22.69 23.16 -25.00
C LYS A 262 23.19 23.75 -23.67
N SER A 263 23.10 23.00 -22.57
CA SER A 263 23.50 23.42 -21.22
C SER A 263 25.02 23.61 -21.09
N ALA A 264 25.45 24.47 -20.18
CA ALA A 264 26.83 24.45 -19.68
C ALA A 264 27.02 23.26 -18.72
N LEU A 265 28.18 22.61 -18.77
CA LEU A 265 28.56 21.56 -17.81
C LEU A 265 29.73 22.05 -16.96
N ILE A 266 29.57 21.97 -15.64
CA ILE A 266 30.61 22.31 -14.67
C ILE A 266 30.85 21.09 -13.79
N LEU A 267 32.11 20.68 -13.68
CA LEU A 267 32.55 19.56 -12.86
C LEU A 267 33.20 20.09 -11.58
N PHE A 268 32.67 19.68 -10.43
CA PHE A 268 33.22 19.98 -9.12
C PHE A 268 33.86 18.73 -8.51
N LEU A 269 35.19 18.75 -8.38
CA LEU A 269 35.93 17.77 -7.59
C LEU A 269 36.07 18.32 -6.15
N ASN A 270 35.13 17.89 -5.31
CA ASN A 270 34.90 18.34 -3.94
C ASN A 270 35.63 17.45 -2.92
N LYS A 271 35.78 17.90 -1.66
CA LYS A 271 36.52 17.23 -0.57
C LYS A 271 38.04 17.11 -0.86
N MET A 272 38.62 18.18 -1.38
CA MET A 272 40.06 18.28 -1.71
C MET A 272 40.95 18.47 -0.46
N ASP A 273 40.37 18.78 0.69
CA ASP A 273 40.98 18.62 2.01
C ASP A 273 41.22 17.13 2.33
N LEU A 274 40.14 16.34 2.46
CA LEU A 274 40.22 14.92 2.84
C LEU A 274 41.03 14.09 1.84
N PHE A 275 40.98 14.43 0.55
CA PHE A 275 41.78 13.78 -0.48
C PHE A 275 43.29 13.91 -0.24
N LYS A 276 43.76 15.10 0.17
CA LYS A 276 45.19 15.35 0.45
C LYS A 276 45.69 14.59 1.68
N GLU A 277 44.82 14.36 2.65
CA GLU A 277 45.18 13.67 3.88
C GLU A 277 45.16 12.14 3.75
N LYS A 278 44.16 11.60 3.03
CA LYS A 278 44.09 10.17 2.73
C LYS A 278 45.22 9.70 1.82
N LEU A 279 45.54 10.46 0.77
CA LEU A 279 46.39 9.98 -0.34
C LEU A 279 47.77 9.41 0.08
N PRO A 280 48.54 10.02 1.01
CA PRO A 280 49.81 9.44 1.46
C PRO A 280 49.67 8.13 2.26
N LYS A 281 48.48 7.85 2.80
CA LYS A 281 48.13 6.61 3.52
C LYS A 281 47.51 5.56 2.59
N SER A 282 46.81 6.02 1.55
CA SER A 282 45.94 5.23 0.65
C SER A 282 46.22 5.60 -0.81
N PRO A 283 47.24 5.03 -1.48
CA PRO A 283 47.57 5.38 -2.85
C PRO A 283 46.47 4.95 -3.85
N ILE A 284 46.08 5.84 -4.77
CA ILE A 284 44.93 5.57 -5.67
C ILE A 284 45.09 4.30 -6.52
N THR A 285 46.33 3.90 -6.84
CA THR A 285 46.65 2.70 -7.61
C THR A 285 46.26 1.40 -6.92
N ALA A 286 46.12 1.38 -5.58
CA ALA A 286 45.60 0.24 -4.85
C ALA A 286 44.09 0.03 -5.07
N HIS A 287 43.35 1.10 -5.42
CA HIS A 287 41.89 1.13 -5.53
C HIS A 287 41.41 1.08 -6.99
N GLY A 288 42.10 0.28 -7.81
CA GLY A 288 41.75 0.03 -9.22
C GLY A 288 42.28 1.06 -10.23
N PHE A 289 42.78 2.22 -9.78
CA PHE A 289 43.30 3.30 -10.65
C PHE A 289 44.74 3.03 -11.13
N THR A 290 44.98 1.84 -11.69
CA THR A 290 46.30 1.30 -12.06
C THR A 290 46.94 1.96 -13.28
N ASP A 291 46.19 2.71 -14.09
CA ASP A 291 46.71 3.54 -15.18
C ASP A 291 47.26 4.91 -14.74
N TYR A 292 47.30 5.18 -13.43
CA TYR A 292 48.06 6.29 -12.87
C TYR A 292 49.55 5.95 -12.73
N HIS A 293 50.43 6.83 -13.20
CA HIS A 293 51.89 6.64 -13.20
C HIS A 293 52.65 7.79 -12.50
N GLY A 294 51.95 8.66 -11.77
CA GLY A 294 52.58 9.70 -10.94
C GLY A 294 53.00 9.18 -9.56
N PRO A 295 53.67 10.00 -8.73
CA PRO A 295 53.98 9.64 -7.34
C PRO A 295 52.71 9.34 -6.54
N PRO A 296 52.76 8.40 -5.58
CA PRO A 296 51.59 7.95 -4.83
C PRO A 296 51.02 9.02 -3.89
N ASP A 297 51.84 10.00 -3.48
CA ASP A 297 51.53 11.08 -2.56
C ASP A 297 51.27 12.45 -3.25
N ASP A 298 51.56 12.58 -4.55
CA ASP A 298 51.37 13.83 -5.28
C ASP A 298 49.90 14.07 -5.64
N TRP A 299 49.19 14.70 -4.70
CA TRP A 299 47.80 15.11 -4.86
C TRP A 299 47.56 16.04 -6.06
N LYS A 300 48.57 16.76 -6.58
CA LYS A 300 48.40 17.61 -7.78
C LYS A 300 48.37 16.78 -9.05
N GLN A 301 49.24 15.77 -9.15
CA GLN A 301 49.21 14.84 -10.28
C GLN A 301 47.98 13.92 -10.21
N ALA A 302 47.65 13.38 -9.03
CA ALA A 302 46.47 12.53 -8.84
C ALA A 302 45.15 13.29 -9.09
N SER A 303 45.02 14.54 -8.63
CA SER A 303 43.81 15.35 -8.90
C SER A 303 43.68 15.79 -10.35
N LYS A 304 44.80 16.06 -11.05
CA LYS A 304 44.80 16.26 -12.50
C LYS A 304 44.36 14.99 -13.24
N TYR A 305 44.88 13.83 -12.85
CA TYR A 305 44.53 12.54 -13.46
C TYR A 305 43.01 12.26 -13.41
N PHE A 306 42.35 12.49 -12.26
CA PHE A 306 40.89 12.38 -12.20
C PHE A 306 40.18 13.41 -13.09
N MET A 307 40.60 14.69 -13.06
CA MET A 307 40.05 15.74 -13.93
C MET A 307 40.12 15.37 -15.42
N ASP A 308 41.25 14.82 -15.86
CA ASP A 308 41.48 14.45 -17.25
C ASP A 308 40.71 13.15 -17.63
N LYS A 309 40.52 12.18 -16.72
CA LYS A 309 39.57 11.06 -16.94
C LYS A 309 38.13 11.55 -17.14
N PHE A 310 37.63 12.42 -16.25
CA PHE A 310 36.26 12.96 -16.40
C PHE A 310 36.11 13.73 -17.73
N ARG A 311 37.14 14.46 -18.17
CA ARG A 311 37.13 15.13 -19.49
C ARG A 311 37.11 14.16 -20.67
N ALA A 312 37.88 13.07 -20.59
CA ALA A 312 37.95 12.06 -21.66
C ALA A 312 36.61 11.32 -21.91
N LEU A 313 35.72 11.26 -20.93
CA LEU A 313 34.39 10.64 -21.05
C LEU A 313 33.36 11.48 -21.85
N ASN A 314 33.67 12.74 -22.19
CA ASN A 314 32.81 13.55 -23.06
C ASN A 314 33.10 13.31 -24.54
N ARG A 315 32.10 12.82 -25.26
CA ARG A 315 32.18 12.44 -26.67
C ARG A 315 31.86 13.60 -27.62
N ASN A 316 31.52 14.80 -27.11
CA ASN A 316 31.27 16.00 -27.92
C ASN A 316 32.45 17.00 -27.82
N PRO A 317 33.29 17.15 -28.87
CA PRO A 317 34.46 18.02 -28.85
C PRO A 317 34.13 19.52 -28.87
N GLU A 318 32.91 19.93 -29.24
CA GLU A 318 32.47 21.33 -29.18
C GLU A 318 32.04 21.77 -27.76
N LYS A 319 31.93 20.82 -26.83
CA LYS A 319 31.35 21.01 -25.49
C LYS A 319 32.44 21.08 -24.42
N GLU A 320 32.96 22.28 -24.19
CA GLU A 320 33.97 22.54 -23.16
C GLU A 320 33.44 22.21 -21.74
N ILE A 321 34.29 21.55 -20.93
CA ILE A 321 34.01 21.17 -19.54
C ILE A 321 34.86 22.02 -18.59
N TYR A 322 34.18 22.81 -17.77
CA TYR A 322 34.80 23.68 -16.78
C TYR A 322 34.95 22.92 -15.47
N GLY A 323 36.20 22.63 -15.10
CA GLY A 323 36.54 21.80 -13.95
C GLY A 323 37.09 22.62 -12.80
N HIS A 324 36.50 22.49 -11.62
CA HIS A 324 36.90 23.19 -10.40
C HIS A 324 37.20 22.22 -9.27
N PHE A 325 38.27 22.47 -8.52
CA PHE A 325 38.56 21.81 -7.25
C PHE A 325 38.01 22.66 -6.11
N THR A 326 37.31 22.07 -5.13
CA THR A 326 36.66 22.82 -4.05
C THR A 326 36.57 22.03 -2.75
N ASN A 327 36.29 22.75 -1.66
CA ASN A 327 35.87 22.19 -0.38
C ASN A 327 34.54 22.87 -0.01
N ALA A 328 33.43 22.14 -0.08
CA ALA A 328 32.10 22.72 0.19
C ALA A 328 31.91 23.22 1.64
N THR A 329 32.80 22.86 2.56
CA THR A 329 32.88 23.37 3.94
C THR A 329 33.57 24.74 4.05
N ASP A 330 34.37 25.14 3.06
CA ASP A 330 35.04 26.45 3.01
C ASP A 330 34.19 27.48 2.25
N THR A 331 33.57 28.38 3.01
CA THR A 331 32.71 29.46 2.51
C THR A 331 33.46 30.45 1.62
N ASN A 332 34.76 30.68 1.83
CA ASN A 332 35.56 31.61 1.01
C ASN A 332 35.93 30.97 -0.33
N LEU A 333 36.45 29.74 -0.30
CA LEU A 333 36.81 29.00 -1.51
C LEU A 333 35.58 28.77 -2.41
N LEU A 334 34.45 28.37 -1.83
CA LEU A 334 33.24 28.17 -2.62
C LEU A 334 32.68 29.50 -3.16
N LYS A 335 32.73 30.61 -2.41
CA LYS A 335 32.34 31.95 -2.90
C LYS A 335 33.16 32.38 -4.12
N ILE A 336 34.48 32.19 -4.07
CA ILE A 336 35.38 32.47 -5.21
C ILE A 336 34.99 31.59 -6.42
N THR A 337 34.77 30.30 -6.17
CA THR A 337 34.44 29.33 -7.24
C THR A 337 33.09 29.62 -7.89
N MET A 338 32.06 29.95 -7.10
CA MET A 338 30.72 30.31 -7.60
C MET A 338 30.71 31.66 -8.33
N SER A 339 31.59 32.62 -7.98
CA SER A 339 31.81 33.83 -8.78
C SER A 339 32.32 33.49 -10.19
N SER A 340 33.27 32.55 -10.29
CA SER A 340 33.78 32.09 -11.61
C SER A 340 32.69 31.41 -12.45
N VAL A 341 31.79 30.65 -11.81
CA VAL A 341 30.61 30.05 -12.44
C VAL A 341 29.65 31.13 -12.98
N GLN A 342 29.41 32.20 -12.20
CA GLN A 342 28.55 33.32 -12.61
C GLN A 342 29.12 34.06 -13.82
N ASP A 343 30.41 34.41 -13.81
CA ASP A 343 31.07 35.08 -14.95
C ASP A 343 30.98 34.26 -16.23
N MET A 344 31.18 32.94 -16.14
CA MET A 344 31.09 32.01 -17.27
C MET A 344 29.65 31.93 -17.83
N ILE A 345 28.63 31.87 -16.98
CA ILE A 345 27.22 31.88 -17.39
C ILE A 345 26.88 33.20 -18.10
N ILE A 346 27.34 34.34 -17.56
CA ILE A 346 27.15 35.67 -18.14
C ILE A 346 27.82 35.77 -19.52
N GLN A 347 29.07 35.32 -19.67
CA GLN A 347 29.77 35.30 -20.96
C GLN A 347 29.08 34.41 -22.00
N ARG A 348 28.54 33.25 -21.60
CA ARG A 348 27.81 32.33 -22.49
C ARG A 348 26.48 32.95 -22.96
N ASN A 349 25.74 33.60 -22.06
CA ASN A 349 24.50 34.30 -22.40
C ASN A 349 24.76 35.52 -23.32
N LEU A 350 25.84 36.28 -23.08
CA LEU A 350 26.28 37.37 -23.96
C LEU A 350 26.61 36.86 -25.38
N LYS A 351 27.34 35.74 -25.52
CA LYS A 351 27.60 35.13 -26.84
C LYS A 351 26.31 34.75 -27.59
N GLN A 352 25.26 34.27 -26.89
CA GLN A 352 23.97 33.97 -27.52
C GLN A 352 23.18 35.23 -27.92
N LEU A 353 23.27 36.32 -27.15
CA LEU A 353 22.63 37.59 -27.48
C LEU A 353 23.28 38.28 -28.68
N ILE A 354 24.61 38.25 -28.79
CA ILE A 354 25.38 38.83 -29.91
C ILE A 354 25.00 38.20 -31.26
N LEU A 355 24.56 36.93 -31.27
CA LEU A 355 24.11 36.21 -32.48
C LEU A 355 22.66 36.52 -32.90
N LYS A 356 21.93 37.41 -32.19
CA LYS A 356 20.56 37.83 -32.56
C LYS A 356 20.48 39.30 -33.00
N VAL A 357 21.34 39.71 -33.94
CA VAL A 357 21.25 40.99 -34.65
C VAL A 357 21.20 40.75 -36.16
N PRO A 358 20.12 41.17 -36.88
CA PRO A 358 20.05 41.01 -38.33
C PRO A 358 21.05 41.95 -39.02
N PHE A 359 21.96 41.39 -39.81
CA PHE A 359 23.10 42.11 -40.36
C PHE A 359 22.71 42.92 -41.61
N LEU A 360 22.67 44.26 -41.50
CA LEU A 360 22.55 45.15 -42.65
C LEU A 360 23.86 45.12 -43.46
N ALA A 361 23.82 44.44 -44.61
CA ALA A 361 25.00 44.24 -45.45
C ALA A 361 25.37 45.49 -46.26
N THR A 362 26.67 45.78 -46.41
CA THR A 362 27.21 46.38 -47.65
C THR A 362 28.74 46.26 -47.82
N ARG A 363 29.15 45.66 -48.95
CA ARG A 363 30.33 46.01 -49.78
C ARG A 363 31.75 46.07 -49.15
N LYS A 364 32.52 44.99 -49.31
CA LYS A 364 33.72 44.84 -50.19
C LYS A 364 34.47 43.52 -49.86
N GLY A 365 35.05 42.75 -50.79
CA GLY A 365 34.95 42.79 -52.26
C GLY A 365 36.20 42.25 -52.99
N LYS A 366 36.00 41.34 -53.96
CA LYS A 366 36.97 40.65 -54.86
C LYS A 366 37.75 39.47 -54.21
N VAL A 367 37.91 38.26 -54.78
CA VAL A 367 37.71 37.58 -56.11
C VAL A 367 38.98 37.34 -56.94
N ILE A 368 39.36 36.05 -57.06
CA ILE A 368 39.84 35.27 -58.23
C ILE A 368 39.28 33.83 -57.96
N ALA A 369 38.57 33.08 -58.81
CA ALA A 369 38.84 32.50 -60.15
C ALA A 369 40.01 31.45 -60.14
N VAL A 370 40.06 30.36 -60.95
CA VAL A 370 39.09 29.69 -61.84
C VAL A 370 39.60 28.27 -62.25
N VAL A 371 38.71 27.29 -62.53
CA VAL A 371 38.88 26.12 -63.47
C VAL A 371 39.82 24.90 -63.16
N VAL A 372 39.17 23.74 -62.88
CA VAL A 372 39.25 22.39 -63.57
C VAL A 372 40.47 21.41 -63.45
N ILE A 373 40.12 20.10 -63.49
CA ILE A 373 40.84 18.86 -63.95
C ILE A 373 41.47 17.88 -62.92
N LEU A 374 41.00 16.60 -63.02
CA LEU A 374 41.60 15.24 -62.87
C LEU A 374 42.93 15.05 -62.05
N VAL A 375 43.24 13.91 -61.38
CA VAL A 375 43.01 12.47 -61.72
C VAL A 375 43.29 11.51 -60.50
N ILE A 376 42.64 10.32 -60.47
CA ILE A 376 43.01 8.95 -59.96
C ILE A 376 44.33 8.81 -59.13
N ILE A 377 44.51 8.03 -58.04
CA ILE A 377 44.15 6.63 -57.59
C ILE A 377 44.09 6.62 -56.03
N GLY A 378 43.44 5.76 -55.23
CA GLY A 378 42.76 4.43 -55.35
C GLY A 378 43.43 3.38 -54.40
N GLY A 379 42.83 2.29 -53.88
CA GLY A 379 41.50 1.68 -53.98
C GLY A 379 41.47 0.26 -53.33
N GLY A 380 40.29 -0.37 -53.17
CA GLY A 380 40.11 -1.80 -52.81
C GLY A 380 40.22 -2.18 -51.32
N LEU A 381 39.67 -3.31 -50.83
CA LEU A 381 38.88 -4.37 -51.50
C LEU A 381 37.91 -5.09 -50.51
N ALA A 382 37.27 -6.18 -50.96
CA ALA A 382 36.50 -7.16 -50.16
C ALA A 382 37.32 -7.77 -48.99
N GLY A 383 36.77 -8.51 -47.99
CA GLY A 383 35.45 -9.14 -47.81
C GLY A 383 35.62 -10.63 -47.40
N LEU A 384 34.52 -11.32 -47.07
CA LEU A 384 34.41 -12.76 -46.70
C LEU A 384 35.00 -13.25 -45.35
N ALA A 385 34.08 -13.83 -44.55
CA ALA A 385 34.13 -15.19 -43.99
C ALA A 385 34.86 -15.54 -42.66
N ALA A 386 34.41 -16.69 -42.13
CA ALA A 386 35.07 -17.65 -41.22
C ALA A 386 35.17 -17.39 -39.69
N LEU A 387 34.20 -17.97 -38.97
CA LEU A 387 34.45 -18.80 -37.76
C LEU A 387 35.42 -19.97 -38.10
N PRO A 388 36.11 -20.67 -37.16
CA PRO A 388 35.70 -20.97 -35.77
C PRO A 388 36.84 -21.11 -34.70
N LYS A 389 36.48 -21.61 -33.48
CA LYS A 389 37.19 -22.54 -32.51
C LYS A 389 38.74 -22.51 -32.38
N LYS A 390 39.40 -22.74 -31.23
CA LYS A 390 39.11 -23.37 -29.89
C LYS A 390 40.19 -22.80 -28.89
N SER A 391 40.33 -23.06 -27.58
CA SER A 391 39.66 -23.91 -26.55
C SER A 391 40.12 -23.53 -25.12
N GLU A 392 39.26 -23.83 -24.13
CA GLU A 392 39.51 -24.42 -22.78
C GLU A 392 40.63 -23.92 -21.83
N GLY A 393 40.28 -23.87 -20.54
CA GLY A 393 41.15 -23.53 -19.41
C GLY A 393 40.59 -22.33 -18.61
N GLY A 394 40.05 -22.47 -17.39
CA GLY A 394 39.81 -23.68 -16.59
C GLY A 394 40.12 -23.44 -15.10
N GLY A 395 39.24 -22.75 -14.38
CA GLY A 395 39.37 -22.49 -12.95
C GLY A 395 38.12 -21.78 -12.42
N GLY A 396 37.52 -22.30 -11.34
CA GLY A 396 36.25 -21.80 -10.81
C GLY A 396 36.42 -20.91 -9.59
N GLY A 397 35.60 -19.86 -9.52
CA GLY A 397 35.37 -19.02 -8.34
C GLY A 397 33.95 -18.44 -8.44
N SER A 398 33.19 -18.45 -7.35
CA SER A 398 31.75 -18.19 -7.37
C SER A 398 31.41 -16.71 -7.54
N GLN A 399 30.65 -16.37 -8.59
CA GLN A 399 29.94 -15.10 -8.71
C GLN A 399 28.46 -15.28 -8.34
N ALA A 400 27.88 -14.29 -7.64
CA ALA A 400 26.44 -14.13 -7.59
C ALA A 400 25.95 -13.71 -9.00
N GLY A 401 25.26 -14.61 -9.69
CA GLY A 401 24.94 -14.44 -11.10
C GLY A 401 23.81 -13.45 -11.35
N ALA A 402 24.03 -12.49 -12.25
CA ALA A 402 22.93 -11.84 -12.95
C ALA A 402 22.17 -12.90 -13.76
N VAL A 403 20.86 -13.05 -13.53
CA VAL A 403 20.04 -14.08 -14.19
C VAL A 403 19.93 -13.77 -15.68
N ALA A 404 20.70 -14.49 -16.50
CA ALA A 404 20.69 -14.36 -17.94
C ALA A 404 19.30 -14.71 -18.51
N GLY A 405 18.61 -13.73 -19.09
CA GLY A 405 17.27 -13.89 -19.66
C GLY A 405 16.11 -13.31 -18.84
N ALA A 406 16.37 -12.55 -17.77
CA ALA A 406 15.32 -11.79 -17.08
C ALA A 406 14.59 -10.81 -18.03
N ILE A 407 13.27 -10.78 -17.95
CA ILE A 407 12.41 -9.94 -18.80
C ILE A 407 12.56 -8.48 -18.38
N THR A 408 12.91 -7.60 -19.33
CA THR A 408 13.15 -6.15 -19.07
C THR A 408 12.12 -5.21 -19.70
N SER A 409 11.08 -5.74 -20.36
CA SER A 409 9.96 -4.95 -20.89
C SER A 409 8.65 -5.72 -20.81
N ASP A 410 7.61 -4.98 -20.43
CA ASP A 410 6.19 -5.27 -20.51
C ASP A 410 5.73 -5.82 -21.88
N SER A 411 6.36 -5.40 -22.98
CA SER A 411 6.04 -5.86 -24.34
C SER A 411 6.17 -7.37 -24.53
N HIS A 412 6.91 -8.08 -23.66
CA HIS A 412 6.93 -9.54 -23.61
C HIS A 412 5.55 -10.17 -23.35
N PHE A 413 4.68 -9.47 -22.61
CA PHE A 413 3.35 -9.94 -22.21
C PHE A 413 2.22 -9.37 -23.10
N TYR A 414 2.57 -8.75 -24.24
CA TYR A 414 1.60 -8.10 -25.11
C TYR A 414 0.49 -9.07 -25.59
N GLY A 415 -0.76 -8.68 -25.38
CA GLY A 415 -1.94 -9.46 -25.75
C GLY A 415 -2.42 -10.50 -24.74
N GLN A 416 -1.74 -10.66 -23.59
CA GLN A 416 -2.20 -11.60 -22.54
C GLN A 416 -3.50 -11.16 -21.85
N SER A 417 -3.69 -9.86 -21.64
CA SER A 417 -5.03 -9.28 -21.44
C SER A 417 -5.54 -8.71 -22.78
N PRO A 418 -6.71 -9.14 -23.29
CA PRO A 418 -7.20 -8.68 -24.58
C PRO A 418 -7.73 -7.22 -24.49
N PRO A 419 -7.48 -6.37 -25.50
CA PRO A 419 -7.94 -4.99 -25.49
C PRO A 419 -9.44 -4.88 -25.79
N VAL A 420 -10.20 -4.14 -24.96
CA VAL A 420 -11.62 -3.84 -25.19
C VAL A 420 -11.85 -2.33 -25.19
N TYR A 421 -12.05 -1.76 -26.39
CA TYR A 421 -12.25 -0.32 -26.58
C TYR A 421 -13.36 -0.06 -27.61
N PRO A 422 -14.10 1.07 -27.50
CA PRO A 422 -14.00 2.10 -26.46
C PRO A 422 -14.52 1.64 -25.09
N SER A 423 -14.38 2.47 -24.06
CA SER A 423 -15.23 2.36 -22.86
C SER A 423 -16.67 2.57 -23.27
N PRO A 424 -17.62 1.73 -22.81
CA PRO A 424 -19.04 1.99 -23.02
C PRO A 424 -19.47 3.23 -22.21
N ASP A 425 -20.26 4.10 -22.83
CA ASP A 425 -20.99 5.15 -22.12
C ASP A 425 -21.98 4.53 -21.12
N MET A 426 -22.24 5.24 -20.02
CA MET A 426 -23.25 4.86 -19.02
C MET A 426 -24.63 4.63 -19.68
N PRO A 427 -25.20 3.41 -19.61
CA PRO A 427 -26.49 3.11 -20.26
C PRO A 427 -27.66 3.93 -19.69
N GLY A 428 -27.70 4.13 -18.36
CA GLY A 428 -28.80 4.78 -17.67
C GLY A 428 -30.05 3.93 -17.58
N ALA A 429 -29.90 2.61 -17.45
CA ALA A 429 -30.99 1.66 -17.40
C ALA A 429 -31.70 1.64 -16.02
N GLY A 430 -32.96 1.21 -16.03
CA GLY A 430 -33.78 1.03 -14.82
C GLY A 430 -33.76 2.24 -13.87
N PRO A 431 -33.32 2.07 -12.61
CA PRO A 431 -33.41 3.12 -11.59
C PRO A 431 -32.40 4.27 -11.77
N TRP A 432 -31.44 4.18 -12.70
CA TRP A 432 -30.41 5.20 -12.93
C TRP A 432 -30.81 6.27 -13.97
N ALA A 433 -31.91 6.07 -14.69
CA ALA A 433 -32.32 6.91 -15.83
C ALA A 433 -32.50 8.39 -15.44
N GLU A 434 -33.16 8.69 -14.32
CA GLU A 434 -33.37 10.07 -13.85
C GLU A 434 -32.06 10.72 -13.40
N SER A 435 -31.24 9.98 -12.66
CA SER A 435 -29.95 10.44 -12.13
C SER A 435 -28.96 10.74 -13.26
N LEU A 436 -28.93 9.94 -14.32
CA LEU A 436 -28.15 10.21 -15.52
C LEU A 436 -28.70 11.39 -16.32
N ALA A 437 -30.01 11.60 -16.39
CA ALA A 437 -30.59 12.78 -17.03
C ALA A 437 -30.20 14.09 -16.29
N LYS A 438 -30.23 14.08 -14.95
CA LYS A 438 -29.71 15.17 -14.12
C LYS A 438 -28.21 15.37 -14.33
N ALA A 439 -27.42 14.29 -14.30
CA ALA A 439 -25.97 14.35 -14.49
C ALA A 439 -25.55 14.87 -15.86
N ARG A 440 -26.18 14.41 -16.96
CA ARG A 440 -25.92 14.94 -18.31
C ARG A 440 -26.25 16.44 -18.39
N SER A 441 -27.32 16.88 -17.73
CA SER A 441 -27.68 18.32 -17.63
C SER A 441 -26.65 19.13 -16.81
N PHE A 442 -26.08 18.53 -15.77
CA PHE A 442 -25.01 19.13 -14.96
C PHE A 442 -23.70 19.24 -15.76
N VAL A 443 -23.24 18.15 -16.39
CA VAL A 443 -22.01 18.07 -17.19
C VAL A 443 -22.06 19.00 -18.41
N ALA A 444 -23.22 19.18 -19.04
CA ALA A 444 -23.42 20.14 -20.13
C ALA A 444 -23.17 21.61 -19.71
N ASN A 445 -23.27 21.92 -18.41
CA ASN A 445 -23.01 23.25 -17.85
C ASN A 445 -21.58 23.41 -17.30
N MET A 446 -20.71 22.40 -17.43
CA MET A 446 -19.32 22.42 -16.94
C MET A 446 -18.32 22.84 -18.01
N THR A 447 -17.33 23.65 -17.63
CA THR A 447 -16.13 23.90 -18.44
C THR A 447 -15.21 22.67 -18.45
N LEU A 448 -14.32 22.57 -19.45
CA LEU A 448 -13.38 21.45 -19.56
C LEU A 448 -12.54 21.25 -18.29
N THR A 449 -12.01 22.32 -17.70
CA THR A 449 -11.20 22.27 -16.48
C THR A 449 -12.01 21.81 -15.26
N GLU A 450 -13.29 22.18 -15.14
CA GLU A 450 -14.16 21.67 -14.07
C GLU A 450 -14.46 20.17 -14.25
N LYS A 451 -14.57 19.67 -15.49
CA LYS A 451 -14.71 18.23 -15.78
C LYS A 451 -13.46 17.46 -15.37
N VAL A 452 -12.29 17.93 -15.82
CA VAL A 452 -10.99 17.34 -15.47
C VAL A 452 -10.77 17.32 -13.96
N ASN A 453 -11.08 18.42 -13.25
CA ASN A 453 -10.92 18.50 -11.81
C ASN A 453 -11.78 17.49 -11.05
N ILE A 454 -13.01 17.19 -11.49
CA ILE A 454 -13.83 16.15 -10.83
C ILE A 454 -13.27 14.73 -11.04
N THR A 455 -12.53 14.48 -12.11
CA THR A 455 -11.88 13.16 -12.34
C THR A 455 -10.59 12.93 -11.55
N ALA A 456 -10.22 13.84 -10.64
CA ALA A 456 -9.05 13.69 -9.78
C ALA A 456 -9.35 14.08 -8.32
N GLY A 457 -8.66 13.44 -7.38
CA GLY A 457 -8.70 13.80 -5.96
C GLY A 457 -8.12 15.18 -5.68
N ALA A 458 -8.55 15.81 -4.60
CA ALA A 458 -8.11 17.13 -4.17
C ALA A 458 -7.70 17.13 -2.69
N SER A 459 -6.76 18.00 -2.33
CA SER A 459 -6.40 18.25 -0.93
C SER A 459 -7.58 18.86 -0.16
N SER A 460 -7.91 18.31 1.01
CA SER A 460 -8.93 18.86 1.91
C SER A 460 -8.37 19.16 3.31
N ASN A 461 -9.17 19.90 4.09
CA ASN A 461 -8.90 20.13 5.51
C ASN A 461 -9.52 19.05 6.42
N THR A 462 -9.97 17.92 5.84
CA THR A 462 -10.71 16.85 6.51
C THR A 462 -9.99 15.52 6.40
N SER A 463 -10.04 14.66 7.43
CA SER A 463 -9.31 13.37 7.47
C SER A 463 -9.83 12.29 6.51
N CYS A 464 -10.64 12.68 5.51
CA CYS A 464 -11.05 11.85 4.39
C CYS A 464 -9.80 11.47 3.55
N PRO A 465 -9.39 10.20 3.42
CA PRO A 465 -8.25 9.79 2.59
C PRO A 465 -8.36 10.18 1.12
N GLY A 466 -9.57 10.44 0.61
CA GLY A 466 -9.80 11.05 -0.70
C GLY A 466 -10.90 12.10 -0.67
N PHE A 467 -10.86 13.04 -1.60
CA PHE A 467 -11.86 14.11 -1.69
C PHE A 467 -12.08 14.55 -3.14
N VAL A 468 -13.32 14.56 -3.62
CA VAL A 468 -13.70 15.09 -4.93
C VAL A 468 -13.93 16.60 -4.80
N PRO A 469 -13.29 17.45 -5.60
CA PRO A 469 -13.35 18.90 -5.43
C PRO A 469 -14.76 19.47 -5.64
N ALA A 470 -15.10 20.48 -4.84
CA ALA A 470 -16.37 21.20 -4.94
C ALA A 470 -16.44 22.08 -6.20
N LEU A 471 -17.64 22.26 -6.75
CA LEU A 471 -17.93 23.20 -7.83
C LEU A 471 -19.00 24.22 -7.37
N PRO A 472 -18.63 25.28 -6.62
CA PRO A 472 -19.58 26.23 -6.06
C PRO A 472 -20.47 26.92 -7.11
N ARG A 473 -19.97 27.10 -8.34
CA ARG A 473 -20.71 27.68 -9.47
C ARG A 473 -21.95 26.86 -9.88
N LEU A 474 -21.93 25.55 -9.61
CA LEU A 474 -23.00 24.61 -9.92
C LEU A 474 -23.65 24.01 -8.66
N GLY A 475 -23.32 24.52 -7.47
CA GLY A 475 -23.88 24.07 -6.19
C GLY A 475 -23.37 22.72 -5.66
N PHE A 476 -22.47 22.04 -6.37
CA PHE A 476 -21.91 20.76 -5.93
C PHE A 476 -20.88 20.95 -4.80
N PRO A 477 -21.08 20.35 -3.61
CA PRO A 477 -20.25 20.62 -2.42
C PRO A 477 -18.91 19.85 -2.40
N GLY A 478 -18.64 19.01 -3.39
CA GLY A 478 -17.58 18.01 -3.35
C GLY A 478 -18.06 16.71 -2.70
N MET A 479 -17.18 15.71 -2.61
CA MET A 479 -17.48 14.43 -1.94
C MET A 479 -16.30 13.93 -1.11
N CYS A 480 -16.53 13.59 0.15
CA CYS A 480 -15.55 12.91 1.01
C CYS A 480 -15.56 11.40 0.76
N LEU A 481 -14.39 10.81 0.49
CA LEU A 481 -14.15 9.36 0.44
C LEU A 481 -13.50 8.94 1.76
N GLY A 482 -14.09 7.98 2.48
CA GLY A 482 -13.62 7.52 3.79
C GLY A 482 -13.43 6.00 3.87
N ASP A 483 -12.30 5.56 4.42
CA ASP A 483 -12.16 4.18 4.93
C ASP A 483 -12.98 4.01 6.22
N ALA A 484 -13.40 2.82 6.63
CA ALA A 484 -13.17 1.49 6.06
C ALA A 484 -14.47 0.70 5.90
N GLY A 485 -14.39 -0.47 5.24
CA GLY A 485 -15.47 -1.48 5.24
C GLY A 485 -15.83 -2.06 6.62
N GLN A 486 -15.08 -1.68 7.67
CA GLN A 486 -15.19 -2.19 9.05
C GLN A 486 -15.57 -1.11 10.08
N GLY A 487 -15.86 0.12 9.64
CA GLY A 487 -16.11 1.27 10.51
C GLY A 487 -15.34 2.50 10.02
N LEU A 488 -15.75 3.70 10.42
CA LEU A 488 -15.13 4.92 9.94
C LEU A 488 -13.74 5.12 10.58
N ARG A 489 -12.73 5.32 9.74
CA ARG A 489 -11.32 5.46 10.11
C ARG A 489 -10.91 6.94 10.18
N GLY A 490 -9.99 7.26 11.08
CA GLY A 490 -9.37 8.58 11.17
C GLY A 490 -10.26 9.68 11.76
N THR A 491 -11.25 9.33 12.58
CA THR A 491 -12.11 10.30 13.27
C THR A 491 -12.57 9.79 14.63
N ASP A 492 -13.01 10.70 15.49
CA ASP A 492 -13.55 10.41 16.82
C ASP A 492 -15.08 10.20 16.80
N PHE A 493 -15.67 9.85 17.95
CA PHE A 493 -17.11 9.65 18.12
C PHE A 493 -17.79 8.78 17.02
N VAL A 494 -17.15 7.65 16.72
CA VAL A 494 -17.63 6.56 15.84
C VAL A 494 -17.47 5.21 16.55
N SER A 495 -18.07 4.14 16.01
CA SER A 495 -17.98 2.80 16.57
C SER A 495 -16.94 1.94 15.86
N SER A 496 -16.30 1.03 16.60
CA SER A 496 -15.46 -0.04 16.04
C SER A 496 -16.33 -1.28 15.81
N TRP A 497 -16.68 -1.54 14.55
CA TRP A 497 -17.57 -2.64 14.16
C TRP A 497 -16.79 -3.95 13.94
N PRO A 498 -17.45 -5.11 14.00
CA PRO A 498 -16.81 -6.38 13.65
C PRO A 498 -16.33 -6.40 12.20
N SER A 499 -15.23 -7.09 11.94
CA SER A 499 -14.61 -7.20 10.61
C SER A 499 -15.44 -8.02 9.62
N GLY A 500 -15.08 -7.96 8.33
CA GLY A 500 -15.65 -8.78 7.27
C GLY A 500 -15.62 -10.26 7.62
N ILE A 501 -14.46 -10.80 8.02
CA ILE A 501 -14.29 -12.22 8.32
C ILE A 501 -15.06 -12.65 9.59
N HIS A 502 -15.23 -11.75 10.56
CA HIS A 502 -16.05 -11.99 11.76
C HIS A 502 -17.55 -12.00 11.39
N VAL A 503 -17.98 -11.11 10.49
CA VAL A 503 -19.36 -11.10 9.96
C VAL A 503 -19.61 -12.33 9.07
N GLY A 504 -18.63 -12.73 8.26
CA GLY A 504 -18.65 -14.00 7.52
C GLY A 504 -18.87 -15.19 8.44
N ALA A 505 -18.12 -15.23 9.55
CA ALA A 505 -18.26 -16.27 10.57
C ALA A 505 -19.63 -16.28 11.27
N SER A 506 -20.41 -15.20 11.19
CA SER A 506 -21.80 -15.18 11.71
C SER A 506 -22.80 -15.92 10.82
N TRP A 507 -22.54 -16.01 9.50
CA TRP A 507 -23.47 -16.51 8.47
C TRP A 507 -24.88 -15.90 8.55
N ASN A 508 -25.00 -14.63 8.97
CA ASN A 508 -26.28 -13.99 9.25
C ASN A 508 -26.51 -12.76 8.34
N LYS A 509 -27.38 -12.93 7.34
CA LYS A 509 -27.79 -11.87 6.39
C LYS A 509 -28.41 -10.66 7.10
N ALA A 510 -29.34 -10.90 8.04
CA ALA A 510 -30.03 -9.82 8.76
C ALA A 510 -29.09 -9.04 9.72
N LEU A 511 -28.15 -9.71 10.37
CA LEU A 511 -27.10 -9.05 11.15
C LEU A 511 -26.19 -8.21 10.25
N THR A 512 -25.81 -8.73 9.09
CA THR A 512 -24.97 -8.04 8.10
C THR A 512 -25.65 -6.79 7.57
N GLN A 513 -26.94 -6.87 7.25
CA GLN A 513 -27.77 -5.74 6.84
C GLN A 513 -27.88 -4.67 7.96
N ARG A 514 -28.19 -5.08 9.20
CA ARG A 514 -28.22 -4.17 10.37
C ARG A 514 -26.87 -3.47 10.59
N ARG A 515 -25.76 -4.19 10.47
CA ARG A 515 -24.39 -3.66 10.57
C ARG A 515 -24.11 -2.65 9.45
N GLY A 516 -24.44 -2.98 8.20
CA GLY A 516 -24.26 -2.08 7.06
C GLY A 516 -25.04 -0.76 7.21
N ALA A 517 -26.29 -0.83 7.67
CA ALA A 517 -27.12 0.35 7.90
C ALA A 517 -26.58 1.22 9.05
N GLY A 518 -26.19 0.61 10.18
CA GLY A 518 -25.61 1.32 11.32
C GLY A 518 -24.29 2.00 10.96
N MET A 519 -23.35 1.25 10.36
CA MET A 519 -22.07 1.77 9.87
C MET A 519 -22.26 2.89 8.85
N GLY A 520 -23.12 2.70 7.84
CA GLY A 520 -23.47 3.74 6.87
C GLY A 520 -24.09 5.00 7.50
N GLY A 521 -24.83 4.84 8.60
CA GLY A 521 -25.36 5.95 9.40
C GLY A 521 -24.25 6.79 10.05
N GLU A 522 -23.21 6.16 10.59
CA GLU A 522 -22.05 6.87 11.14
C GLU A 522 -21.31 7.67 10.05
N PHE A 523 -21.10 7.03 8.88
CA PHE A 523 -20.51 7.66 7.69
C PHE A 523 -21.30 8.88 7.22
N ARG A 524 -22.63 8.74 7.05
CA ARG A 524 -23.50 9.86 6.67
C ARG A 524 -23.40 11.01 7.68
N THR A 525 -23.39 10.71 8.97
CA THR A 525 -23.41 11.73 10.04
C THR A 525 -22.13 12.56 10.08
N LYS A 526 -20.97 11.93 9.83
CA LYS A 526 -19.67 12.61 9.61
C LYS A 526 -19.51 13.20 8.19
N GLY A 527 -20.55 13.14 7.35
CA GLY A 527 -20.54 13.69 6.00
C GLY A 527 -19.59 12.95 5.04
N VAL A 528 -19.45 11.64 5.18
CA VAL A 528 -18.69 10.81 4.24
C VAL A 528 -19.63 10.38 3.12
N ASN A 529 -19.35 10.84 1.90
CA ASN A 529 -20.18 10.57 0.72
C ASN A 529 -19.97 9.16 0.18
N VAL A 530 -18.74 8.64 0.27
CA VAL A 530 -18.33 7.34 -0.28
C VAL A 530 -17.59 6.54 0.80
N LEU A 531 -18.11 5.36 1.12
CA LEU A 531 -17.47 4.37 1.99
C LEU A 531 -16.50 3.52 1.16
N LEU A 532 -15.23 3.47 1.53
CA LEU A 532 -14.15 2.73 0.84
C LEU A 532 -14.18 1.24 1.20
N GLY A 533 -15.24 0.60 0.72
CA GLY A 533 -15.62 -0.79 0.92
C GLY A 533 -17.10 -1.00 0.54
N PRO A 534 -17.68 -2.18 0.82
CA PRO A 534 -17.08 -3.34 1.48
C PRO A 534 -15.97 -4.03 0.66
N VAL A 535 -15.26 -4.97 1.29
CA VAL A 535 -14.17 -5.73 0.66
C VAL A 535 -14.62 -7.14 0.28
N ILE A 536 -14.28 -7.55 -0.94
CA ILE A 536 -14.45 -8.91 -1.51
C ILE A 536 -13.30 -9.33 -2.44
N GLY A 537 -12.29 -8.47 -2.62
CA GLY A 537 -10.98 -8.79 -3.17
C GLY A 537 -9.92 -8.22 -2.23
N PRO A 538 -9.16 -9.01 -1.45
CA PRO A 538 -9.06 -10.48 -1.51
C PRO A 538 -10.35 -11.23 -1.22
N LEU A 539 -10.54 -12.30 -1.97
CA LEU A 539 -11.44 -13.39 -1.61
C LEU A 539 -10.76 -14.33 -0.60
N GLY A 540 -9.47 -14.64 -0.82
CA GLY A 540 -8.63 -15.39 0.11
C GLY A 540 -7.89 -16.58 -0.50
N ARG A 541 -7.45 -16.50 -1.75
CA ARG A 541 -6.61 -17.52 -2.43
C ARG A 541 -5.39 -17.88 -1.59
N VAL A 542 -4.63 -16.86 -1.16
CA VAL A 542 -3.39 -17.01 -0.38
C VAL A 542 -3.74 -17.06 1.10
N VAL A 543 -3.45 -18.18 1.76
CA VAL A 543 -3.75 -18.39 3.20
C VAL A 543 -3.06 -17.37 4.09
N LEU A 544 -1.83 -16.98 3.76
CA LEU A 544 -1.04 -16.01 4.51
C LEU A 544 -1.35 -14.53 4.19
N SER A 545 -2.27 -14.22 3.27
CA SER A 545 -2.54 -12.84 2.83
C SER A 545 -2.86 -11.88 3.99
N GLY A 546 -2.27 -10.68 3.93
CA GLY A 546 -2.37 -9.66 4.98
C GLY A 546 -3.78 -9.05 5.17
N ARG A 547 -4.69 -9.18 4.19
CA ARG A 547 -5.99 -8.47 4.17
C ARG A 547 -7.23 -9.36 4.06
N ASN A 548 -7.10 -10.70 4.09
CA ASN A 548 -8.24 -11.62 4.03
C ASN A 548 -9.31 -11.34 5.12
N TRP A 549 -8.93 -10.72 6.23
CA TRP A 549 -9.84 -10.33 7.31
C TRP A 549 -10.81 -9.20 6.99
N GLU A 550 -10.51 -8.39 5.97
CA GLU A 550 -11.42 -7.34 5.50
C GLU A 550 -12.56 -7.93 4.63
N GLY A 551 -12.27 -9.01 3.90
CA GLY A 551 -13.25 -9.79 3.14
C GLY A 551 -14.13 -10.66 4.06
N PHE A 552 -15.27 -11.13 3.53
CA PHE A 552 -16.22 -11.93 4.32
C PHE A 552 -15.84 -13.42 4.43
N SER A 553 -15.47 -14.05 3.32
CA SER A 553 -15.22 -15.49 3.22
C SER A 553 -14.44 -15.82 1.96
N ILE A 554 -13.74 -16.96 1.97
CA ILE A 554 -13.07 -17.53 0.79
C ILE A 554 -14.08 -18.18 -0.18
N ASP A 555 -15.33 -18.43 0.25
CA ASP A 555 -16.38 -18.87 -0.66
C ASP A 555 -17.10 -17.68 -1.35
N PRO A 556 -17.19 -17.67 -2.69
CA PRO A 556 -17.79 -16.58 -3.45
C PRO A 556 -19.31 -16.45 -3.28
N TYR A 557 -20.04 -17.51 -2.95
CA TYR A 557 -21.48 -17.43 -2.68
C TYR A 557 -21.71 -16.78 -1.31
N LEU A 558 -20.98 -17.22 -0.27
CA LEU A 558 -21.07 -16.60 1.05
C LEU A 558 -20.64 -15.13 1.00
N ALA A 559 -19.52 -14.83 0.35
CA ALA A 559 -19.08 -13.45 0.12
C ALA A 559 -20.10 -12.63 -0.68
N GLY A 560 -20.67 -13.19 -1.75
CA GLY A 560 -21.68 -12.53 -2.60
C GLY A 560 -22.98 -12.17 -1.87
N GLN A 561 -23.50 -13.07 -1.04
CA GLN A 561 -24.70 -12.78 -0.25
C GLN A 561 -24.44 -11.69 0.82
N LEU A 562 -23.32 -11.77 1.55
CA LEU A 562 -23.03 -10.83 2.64
C LEU A 562 -22.58 -9.44 2.13
N VAL A 563 -21.90 -9.38 0.98
CA VAL A 563 -21.58 -8.11 0.33
C VAL A 563 -22.85 -7.44 -0.22
N SER A 564 -23.79 -8.21 -0.77
CA SER A 564 -25.09 -7.69 -1.24
C SER A 564 -25.86 -7.00 -0.11
N GLU A 565 -26.01 -7.67 1.04
CA GLU A 565 -26.68 -7.09 2.22
C GLU A 565 -25.97 -5.83 2.73
N THR A 566 -24.63 -5.82 2.73
CA THR A 566 -23.85 -4.64 3.15
C THR A 566 -24.02 -3.47 2.19
N VAL A 567 -23.97 -3.72 0.87
CA VAL A 567 -24.14 -2.69 -0.17
C VAL A 567 -25.54 -2.10 -0.12
N SER A 568 -26.59 -2.93 -0.12
CA SER A 568 -27.96 -2.43 -0.05
C SER A 568 -28.25 -1.64 1.23
N ALA A 569 -27.67 -2.04 2.37
CA ALA A 569 -27.87 -1.34 3.64
C ALA A 569 -27.13 0.02 3.73
N VAL A 570 -25.86 0.08 3.34
CA VAL A 570 -25.06 1.32 3.34
C VAL A 570 -25.65 2.34 2.35
N GLN A 571 -26.07 1.87 1.17
CA GLN A 571 -26.65 2.73 0.15
C GLN A 571 -28.10 3.11 0.43
N GLY A 572 -28.86 2.26 1.15
CA GLY A 572 -30.19 2.57 1.66
C GLY A 572 -30.22 3.76 2.64
N VAL A 573 -29.12 4.03 3.34
CA VAL A 573 -28.95 5.25 4.15
C VAL A 573 -28.31 6.42 3.37
N GLY A 574 -28.04 6.26 2.08
CA GLY A 574 -27.58 7.33 1.18
C GLY A 574 -26.06 7.51 1.07
N VAL A 575 -25.25 6.61 1.63
CA VAL A 575 -23.78 6.62 1.46
C VAL A 575 -23.41 5.70 0.30
N ILE A 576 -22.58 6.18 -0.63
CA ILE A 576 -22.12 5.39 -1.79
C ILE A 576 -21.15 4.30 -1.32
N THR A 577 -21.28 3.07 -1.82
CA THR A 577 -20.25 2.04 -1.60
C THR A 577 -19.21 2.02 -2.71
N SER A 578 -17.95 1.82 -2.33
CA SER A 578 -16.79 1.61 -3.19
C SER A 578 -16.33 0.15 -3.01
N THR A 579 -17.03 -0.78 -3.64
CA THR A 579 -16.75 -2.21 -3.42
C THR A 579 -15.37 -2.55 -4.01
N LYS A 580 -14.51 -3.18 -3.20
CA LYS A 580 -13.06 -3.26 -3.47
C LYS A 580 -12.43 -4.63 -3.19
N HIS A 581 -11.30 -5.00 -3.76
CA HIS A 581 -10.51 -4.30 -4.80
C HIS A 581 -10.59 -5.10 -6.11
N PHE A 582 -11.01 -4.46 -7.20
CA PHE A 582 -11.37 -5.10 -8.48
C PHE A 582 -10.16 -5.14 -9.44
N ILE A 583 -9.53 -6.28 -9.70
CA ILE A 583 -9.81 -7.64 -9.19
C ILE A 583 -8.50 -8.44 -9.14
N GLY A 584 -8.48 -9.57 -8.44
CA GLY A 584 -7.27 -10.39 -8.29
C GLY A 584 -6.28 -9.83 -7.24
N ASN A 585 -6.74 -8.96 -6.34
CA ASN A 585 -5.98 -8.55 -5.16
C ASN A 585 -5.93 -9.68 -4.11
N GLU A 586 -5.12 -10.70 -4.35
CA GLU A 586 -5.05 -11.89 -3.48
C GLU A 586 -3.78 -12.00 -2.61
N GLN A 587 -2.85 -11.04 -2.73
CA GLN A 587 -1.65 -10.92 -1.90
C GLN A 587 -1.16 -9.48 -1.80
N GLU A 588 -0.59 -9.10 -0.66
CA GLU A 588 0.01 -7.78 -0.45
C GLU A 588 1.47 -7.70 -0.94
N THR A 589 2.20 -8.82 -0.93
CA THR A 589 3.59 -8.90 -1.41
C THR A 589 3.68 -8.56 -2.90
N HIS A 590 4.47 -7.54 -3.23
CA HIS A 590 4.54 -6.92 -4.56
C HIS A 590 3.18 -6.37 -5.08
N ARG A 591 2.24 -5.98 -4.22
CA ARG A 591 0.97 -5.37 -4.66
C ARG A 591 1.16 -4.14 -5.57
N ASN A 592 2.18 -3.34 -5.28
CA ASN A 592 2.59 -2.14 -6.02
C ASN A 592 4.02 -2.32 -6.60
N PRO A 593 4.39 -1.57 -7.65
CA PRO A 593 5.74 -1.55 -8.18
C PRO A 593 6.75 -0.99 -7.15
N GLY A 594 7.92 -1.62 -7.05
CA GLY A 594 9.00 -1.25 -6.13
C GLY A 594 10.38 -1.53 -6.73
N GLY A 595 11.29 -0.55 -6.63
CA GLY A 595 12.63 -0.67 -7.24
C GLY A 595 12.55 -0.81 -8.76
N ASP A 596 13.06 -1.91 -9.30
CA ASP A 596 12.99 -2.31 -10.72
C ASP A 596 11.96 -3.45 -10.96
N ILE A 597 11.06 -3.67 -10.00
CA ILE A 597 10.06 -4.74 -9.98
C ILE A 597 8.66 -4.11 -10.11
N GLU A 598 7.91 -4.49 -11.14
CA GLU A 598 6.49 -4.12 -11.31
C GLU A 598 5.60 -4.82 -10.27
N ALA A 599 4.34 -4.38 -10.13
CA ALA A 599 3.37 -5.11 -9.29
C ALA A 599 3.22 -6.58 -9.75
N VAL A 600 2.82 -7.47 -8.84
CA VAL A 600 2.50 -8.86 -9.17
C VAL A 600 1.35 -8.94 -10.17
N SER A 601 1.47 -9.87 -11.13
CA SER A 601 0.42 -10.18 -12.08
C SER A 601 -0.36 -11.42 -11.65
N SER A 602 -1.58 -11.21 -11.15
CA SER A 602 -2.57 -12.26 -10.91
C SER A 602 -3.07 -12.77 -12.26
N ASN A 603 -2.56 -13.91 -12.68
CA ASN A 603 -2.88 -14.50 -13.98
C ASN A 603 -4.02 -15.51 -13.80
N ILE A 604 -5.21 -15.11 -14.25
CA ILE A 604 -6.49 -15.79 -14.01
C ILE A 604 -7.08 -16.20 -15.36
N ASP A 605 -7.50 -17.47 -15.48
CA ASP A 605 -8.26 -17.92 -16.64
C ASP A 605 -9.71 -17.40 -16.59
N ASP A 606 -10.36 -17.41 -17.76
CA ASP A 606 -11.68 -16.81 -17.93
C ASP A 606 -12.79 -17.59 -17.20
N GLN A 607 -12.68 -18.90 -16.98
CA GLN A 607 -13.66 -19.65 -16.17
C GLN A 607 -13.51 -19.33 -14.68
N THR A 608 -12.28 -19.40 -14.16
CA THR A 608 -11.96 -19.08 -12.77
C THR A 608 -12.29 -17.63 -12.41
N LEU A 609 -12.13 -16.70 -13.36
CA LEU A 609 -12.54 -15.32 -13.16
C LEU A 609 -14.06 -15.22 -12.88
N HIS A 610 -14.92 -15.81 -13.71
CA HIS A 610 -16.38 -15.70 -13.57
C HIS A 610 -16.95 -16.58 -12.44
N GLU A 611 -16.44 -17.80 -12.24
CA GLU A 611 -16.96 -18.77 -11.27
C GLU A 611 -16.43 -18.59 -9.83
N LEU A 612 -15.35 -17.82 -9.64
CA LEU A 612 -14.76 -17.57 -8.33
C LEU A 612 -14.68 -16.07 -8.00
N TYR A 613 -13.77 -15.31 -8.62
CA TYR A 613 -13.45 -13.96 -8.15
C TYR A 613 -14.50 -12.90 -8.50
N LEU A 614 -15.10 -12.98 -9.70
CA LEU A 614 -16.08 -12.01 -10.18
C LEU A 614 -17.45 -12.18 -9.53
N TRP A 615 -17.80 -13.41 -9.11
CA TRP A 615 -19.10 -13.75 -8.54
C TRP A 615 -19.56 -12.77 -7.44
N PRO A 616 -18.81 -12.51 -6.35
CA PRO A 616 -19.24 -11.54 -5.34
C PRO A 616 -19.30 -10.10 -5.85
N PHE A 617 -18.49 -9.72 -6.86
CA PHE A 617 -18.61 -8.41 -7.51
C PHE A 617 -19.88 -8.30 -8.34
N GLN A 618 -20.32 -9.37 -9.00
CA GLN A 618 -21.61 -9.42 -9.69
C GLN A 618 -22.79 -9.25 -8.72
N ASP A 619 -22.74 -9.89 -7.54
CA ASP A 619 -23.74 -9.67 -6.48
C ASP A 619 -23.69 -8.23 -5.93
N ALA A 620 -22.51 -7.66 -5.70
CA ALA A 620 -22.35 -6.27 -5.24
C ALA A 620 -22.85 -5.23 -6.27
N VAL A 621 -22.60 -5.46 -7.57
CA VAL A 621 -23.14 -4.62 -8.65
C VAL A 621 -24.66 -4.78 -8.72
N ARG A 622 -25.21 -5.99 -8.60
CA ARG A 622 -26.67 -6.22 -8.51
C ARG A 622 -27.32 -5.54 -7.31
N ALA A 623 -26.65 -5.53 -6.16
CA ALA A 623 -27.06 -4.79 -4.96
C ALA A 623 -26.99 -3.26 -5.14
N GLY A 624 -26.46 -2.80 -6.28
CA GLY A 624 -26.49 -1.42 -6.75
C GLY A 624 -25.23 -0.61 -6.46
N SER A 625 -24.08 -1.23 -6.11
CA SER A 625 -22.85 -0.53 -5.71
C SER A 625 -22.51 0.62 -6.65
N GLY A 626 -22.47 1.86 -6.14
CA GLY A 626 -22.31 3.07 -6.96
C GLY A 626 -20.88 3.36 -7.41
N ASN A 627 -19.89 2.79 -6.74
CA ASN A 627 -18.48 2.90 -7.08
C ASN A 627 -17.78 1.54 -6.95
N ILE A 628 -16.72 1.35 -7.75
CA ILE A 628 -15.82 0.20 -7.70
C ILE A 628 -14.39 0.73 -7.65
N MET A 629 -13.58 0.18 -6.75
CA MET A 629 -12.16 0.51 -6.65
C MET A 629 -11.34 -0.53 -7.40
N CYS A 630 -10.56 -0.10 -8.41
CA CYS A 630 -9.67 -1.01 -9.13
C CYS A 630 -8.39 -1.29 -8.34
N SER A 631 -7.90 -2.53 -8.42
CA SER A 631 -6.78 -3.05 -7.63
C SER A 631 -5.41 -2.53 -8.10
N TYR A 632 -4.43 -2.54 -7.19
CA TYR A 632 -3.02 -2.31 -7.48
C TYR A 632 -2.41 -3.35 -8.43
N GLN A 633 -2.79 -4.62 -8.28
CA GLN A 633 -2.19 -5.74 -9.01
C GLN A 633 -2.42 -5.63 -10.52
N ARG A 634 -1.50 -6.23 -11.28
CA ARG A 634 -1.72 -6.53 -12.70
C ARG A 634 -2.59 -7.79 -12.78
N VAL A 635 -3.44 -7.87 -13.81
CA VAL A 635 -4.22 -9.06 -14.14
C VAL A 635 -3.96 -9.42 -15.59
N ASN A 636 -3.53 -10.65 -15.85
CA ASN A 636 -3.03 -11.10 -17.15
C ASN A 636 -2.04 -10.07 -17.76
N ASN A 637 -1.10 -9.65 -16.91
CA ASN A 637 -0.04 -8.65 -17.09
C ASN A 637 -0.46 -7.18 -17.35
N SER A 638 -1.75 -6.85 -17.33
CA SER A 638 -2.26 -5.47 -17.41
C SER A 638 -2.75 -4.96 -16.05
N TYR A 639 -2.23 -3.83 -15.56
CA TYR A 639 -2.62 -3.18 -14.30
C TYR A 639 -4.15 -3.06 -14.14
N GLY A 640 -4.71 -3.37 -12.97
CA GLY A 640 -6.17 -3.38 -12.73
C GLY A 640 -6.86 -2.09 -13.17
N CYS A 641 -6.32 -0.94 -12.75
CA CYS A 641 -6.79 0.39 -13.16
C CYS A 641 -6.48 0.80 -14.61
N ALA A 642 -5.90 -0.09 -15.41
CA ALA A 642 -5.59 0.08 -16.84
C ALA A 642 -6.14 -1.06 -17.72
N ASN A 643 -6.79 -2.08 -17.14
CA ASN A 643 -7.14 -3.31 -17.83
C ASN A 643 -8.53 -3.22 -18.49
N SER A 644 -8.54 -3.08 -19.81
CA SER A 644 -9.76 -2.79 -20.55
C SER A 644 -10.72 -3.97 -20.71
N LYS A 645 -10.27 -5.25 -20.78
CA LYS A 645 -11.19 -6.41 -20.67
C LYS A 645 -11.88 -6.44 -19.31
N LEU A 646 -11.18 -6.13 -18.23
CA LEU A 646 -11.81 -6.08 -16.90
C LEU A 646 -12.79 -4.92 -16.75
N LEU A 647 -12.37 -3.68 -17.03
CA LEU A 647 -13.16 -2.48 -16.74
C LEU A 647 -14.21 -2.17 -17.82
N ASN A 648 -13.84 -2.18 -19.11
CA ASN A 648 -14.79 -1.90 -20.20
C ASN A 648 -15.61 -3.15 -20.56
N GLY A 649 -14.94 -4.30 -20.70
CA GLY A 649 -15.56 -5.55 -21.15
C GLY A 649 -16.43 -6.22 -20.09
N ILE A 650 -15.86 -6.57 -18.94
CA ILE A 650 -16.58 -7.30 -17.90
C ILE A 650 -17.41 -6.34 -17.05
N LEU A 651 -16.79 -5.38 -16.34
CA LEU A 651 -17.51 -4.55 -15.38
C LEU A 651 -18.59 -3.67 -16.05
N LYS A 652 -18.21 -2.83 -17.02
CA LYS A 652 -19.14 -1.86 -17.63
C LYS A 652 -20.02 -2.42 -18.74
N THR A 653 -19.64 -3.51 -19.42
CA THR A 653 -20.47 -4.13 -20.47
C THR A 653 -21.18 -5.39 -20.00
N GLU A 654 -20.48 -6.40 -19.47
CA GLU A 654 -21.08 -7.68 -19.09
C GLU A 654 -21.92 -7.59 -17.80
N LEU A 655 -21.42 -6.92 -16.77
CA LEU A 655 -22.12 -6.73 -15.48
C LEU A 655 -23.03 -5.49 -15.46
N GLY A 656 -23.10 -4.74 -16.57
CA GLY A 656 -23.96 -3.56 -16.71
C GLY A 656 -23.66 -2.42 -15.74
N PHE A 657 -22.41 -2.22 -15.33
CA PHE A 657 -22.05 -1.25 -14.30
C PHE A 657 -22.31 0.21 -14.71
N GLU A 658 -23.34 0.80 -14.11
CA GLU A 658 -23.77 2.21 -14.25
C GLU A 658 -22.86 3.19 -13.50
N GLY A 659 -22.24 2.74 -12.40
CA GLY A 659 -21.40 3.58 -11.53
C GLY A 659 -20.06 4.03 -12.14
N TRP A 660 -19.18 4.56 -11.29
CA TRP A 660 -17.84 5.03 -11.67
C TRP A 660 -16.73 4.17 -11.05
N VAL A 661 -15.58 4.08 -11.71
CA VAL A 661 -14.38 3.37 -11.23
C VAL A 661 -13.37 4.36 -10.63
N VAL A 662 -12.94 4.12 -9.38
CA VAL A 662 -11.87 4.87 -8.70
C VAL A 662 -10.58 4.04 -8.65
N SER A 663 -9.42 4.69 -8.73
CA SER A 663 -8.15 4.02 -8.45
C SER A 663 -7.96 3.80 -6.96
N ASP A 664 -7.40 2.65 -6.56
CA ASP A 664 -6.74 2.56 -5.26
C ASP A 664 -5.53 3.53 -5.19
N TRP A 665 -5.05 3.84 -4.00
CA TRP A 665 -4.18 4.99 -3.69
C TRP A 665 -2.76 4.79 -4.23
N GLY A 666 -2.58 5.11 -5.51
CA GLY A 666 -1.33 4.90 -6.26
C GLY A 666 -1.41 3.82 -7.35
N ALA A 667 -2.56 3.15 -7.52
CA ALA A 667 -2.77 2.09 -8.52
C ALA A 667 -2.85 2.59 -9.98
N GLN A 668 -2.76 3.89 -10.22
CA GLN A 668 -2.70 4.45 -11.57
C GLN A 668 -1.25 4.58 -12.03
N HIS A 669 -0.89 3.81 -13.07
CA HIS A 669 0.48 3.76 -13.62
C HIS A 669 0.59 4.30 -15.07
N ALA A 670 -0.46 4.89 -15.62
CA ALA A 670 -0.46 5.52 -16.95
C ALA A 670 -1.58 6.57 -17.10
N GLY A 671 -1.50 7.42 -18.15
CA GLY A 671 -2.44 8.52 -18.42
C GLY A 671 -3.54 8.19 -19.44
N ILE A 672 -3.19 8.21 -20.74
CA ILE A 672 -4.15 7.98 -21.84
C ILE A 672 -4.78 6.58 -21.75
N SER A 673 -3.99 5.55 -21.49
CA SER A 673 -4.46 4.17 -21.48
C SER A 673 -5.49 3.90 -20.39
N THR A 674 -5.33 4.44 -19.17
CA THR A 674 -6.33 4.27 -18.09
C THR A 674 -7.63 5.00 -18.38
N ALA A 675 -7.54 6.22 -18.92
CA ALA A 675 -8.69 7.03 -19.33
C ALA A 675 -9.55 6.31 -20.39
N LEU A 676 -8.92 5.67 -21.37
CA LEU A 676 -9.59 4.88 -22.40
C LEU A 676 -10.00 3.47 -21.91
N ALA A 677 -9.27 2.88 -20.96
CA ALA A 677 -9.50 1.53 -20.47
C ALA A 677 -10.64 1.41 -19.44
N GLY A 678 -11.18 2.52 -18.95
CA GLY A 678 -12.42 2.53 -18.17
C GLY A 678 -12.34 3.14 -16.77
N LEU A 679 -11.15 3.55 -16.31
CA LEU A 679 -10.97 4.30 -15.05
C LEU A 679 -11.71 5.64 -15.14
N ASP A 680 -12.44 6.06 -14.10
CA ASP A 680 -13.20 7.32 -14.08
C ASP A 680 -12.65 8.38 -13.10
N MET A 681 -11.89 7.98 -12.07
CA MET A 681 -11.28 8.89 -11.11
C MET A 681 -9.90 8.46 -10.61
N MET A 682 -8.94 9.39 -10.64
CA MET A 682 -7.61 9.28 -10.02
C MET A 682 -7.65 9.70 -8.55
N MET A 683 -7.08 8.92 -7.64
CA MET A 683 -6.85 9.26 -6.23
C MET A 683 -5.38 9.05 -5.83
N PRO A 684 -4.82 9.83 -4.88
CA PRO A 684 -5.48 10.84 -4.04
C PRO A 684 -5.37 12.30 -4.52
N GLY A 685 -4.44 12.62 -5.43
CA GLY A 685 -4.05 14.00 -5.75
C GLY A 685 -4.57 14.52 -7.09
N PRO A 686 -4.50 15.85 -7.33
CA PRO A 686 -4.97 16.47 -8.58
C PRO A 686 -3.95 16.31 -9.71
N ASP A 687 -2.66 16.26 -9.37
CA ASP A 687 -1.53 16.15 -10.29
C ASP A 687 -0.96 14.73 -10.29
N GLY A 688 -0.52 14.27 -11.45
CA GLY A 688 -0.05 12.91 -11.69
C GLY A 688 -0.20 12.56 -13.16
N PHE A 689 -0.76 11.38 -13.43
CA PHE A 689 -1.04 10.94 -14.81
C PHE A 689 -2.18 11.71 -15.47
N TRP A 690 -3.11 12.27 -14.68
CA TRP A 690 -4.23 13.12 -15.15
C TRP A 690 -4.07 14.57 -14.66
N GLY A 691 -5.14 15.24 -14.23
CA GLY A 691 -5.15 16.68 -13.97
C GLY A 691 -4.86 17.48 -15.24
N SER A 692 -3.93 18.43 -15.16
CA SER A 692 -3.47 19.23 -16.32
C SER A 692 -3.01 18.39 -17.53
N ASN A 693 -2.49 17.18 -17.29
CA ASN A 693 -2.15 16.23 -18.35
C ASN A 693 -3.39 15.72 -19.09
N LEU A 694 -4.48 15.41 -18.38
CA LEU A 694 -5.75 14.98 -18.99
C LEU A 694 -6.39 16.12 -19.78
N GLU A 695 -6.38 17.36 -19.26
CA GLU A 695 -6.86 18.52 -20.05
C GLU A 695 -6.09 18.66 -21.37
N THR A 696 -4.77 18.47 -21.32
CA THR A 696 -3.90 18.50 -22.52
C THR A 696 -4.23 17.37 -23.51
N MET A 697 -4.48 16.15 -23.01
CA MET A 697 -4.89 14.99 -23.83
C MET A 697 -6.25 15.20 -24.52
N ILE A 698 -7.18 15.90 -23.88
CA ILE A 698 -8.48 16.24 -24.48
C ILE A 698 -8.28 17.34 -25.54
N ARG A 699 -7.55 18.42 -25.21
CA ARG A 699 -7.31 19.56 -26.12
C ARG A 699 -6.51 19.19 -27.37
N ASN A 700 -5.64 18.18 -27.30
CA ASN A 700 -4.87 17.70 -28.45
C ASN A 700 -5.52 16.49 -29.19
N GLY A 701 -6.65 15.98 -28.70
CA GLY A 701 -7.40 14.88 -29.32
C GLY A 701 -6.89 13.46 -29.00
N SER A 702 -5.91 13.31 -28.10
CA SER A 702 -5.43 11.98 -27.66
C SER A 702 -6.45 11.20 -26.82
N VAL A 703 -7.37 11.90 -26.15
CA VAL A 703 -8.54 11.35 -25.48
C VAL A 703 -9.78 12.10 -25.98
N PRO A 704 -10.90 11.44 -26.36
CA PRO A 704 -12.13 12.12 -26.76
C PRO A 704 -12.81 12.83 -25.58
N GLU A 705 -13.32 14.05 -25.77
CA GLU A 705 -14.11 14.74 -24.72
C GLU A 705 -15.36 13.94 -24.31
N ALA A 706 -15.94 13.16 -25.23
CA ALA A 706 -17.03 12.24 -24.92
C ALA A 706 -16.69 11.28 -23.77
N ARG A 707 -15.45 10.75 -23.72
CA ARG A 707 -15.03 9.86 -22.63
C ARG A 707 -14.94 10.60 -21.29
N LEU A 708 -14.43 11.83 -21.28
CA LEU A 708 -14.43 12.68 -20.09
C LEU A 708 -15.86 13.04 -19.63
N ASN A 709 -16.78 13.26 -20.58
CA ASN A 709 -18.18 13.49 -20.25
C ASN A 709 -18.82 12.25 -19.57
N ASP A 710 -18.48 11.03 -20.02
CA ASP A 710 -18.94 9.78 -19.38
C ASP A 710 -18.36 9.61 -17.95
N MET A 711 -17.06 9.83 -17.76
CA MET A 711 -16.41 9.79 -16.43
C MET A 711 -17.18 10.67 -15.41
N VAL A 712 -17.40 11.95 -15.77
CA VAL A 712 -18.06 12.92 -14.90
C VAL A 712 -19.56 12.63 -14.79
N ALA A 713 -20.22 12.14 -15.84
CA ALA A 713 -21.62 11.74 -15.80
C ALA A 713 -21.85 10.59 -14.81
N ARG A 714 -20.99 9.56 -14.79
CA ARG A 714 -21.05 8.44 -13.83
C ARG A 714 -20.88 8.93 -12.39
N ILE A 715 -19.90 9.80 -12.13
CA ILE A 715 -19.64 10.38 -10.80
C ILE A 715 -20.85 11.21 -10.31
N ILE A 716 -21.37 12.12 -11.15
CA ILE A 716 -22.49 13.01 -10.77
C ILE A 716 -23.83 12.27 -10.74
N ALA A 717 -24.06 11.28 -11.61
CA ALA A 717 -25.25 10.43 -11.55
C ALA A 717 -25.28 9.65 -10.25
N THR A 718 -24.12 9.16 -9.77
CA THR A 718 -24.02 8.46 -8.49
C THR A 718 -24.33 9.37 -7.30
N TRP A 719 -23.90 10.65 -7.34
CA TRP A 719 -24.28 11.66 -6.33
C TRP A 719 -25.81 11.87 -6.28
N TYR A 720 -26.47 11.98 -7.44
CA TYR A 720 -27.94 12.06 -7.51
C TYR A 720 -28.66 10.75 -7.12
N GLN A 721 -28.11 9.58 -7.47
CA GLN A 721 -28.75 8.28 -7.27
C GLN A 721 -29.03 7.98 -5.80
N PHE A 722 -28.15 8.42 -4.91
CA PHE A 722 -28.26 8.22 -3.46
C PHE A 722 -28.74 9.49 -2.72
N GLY A 723 -29.33 10.44 -3.47
CA GLY A 723 -29.98 11.65 -2.92
C GLY A 723 -29.03 12.61 -2.22
N GLN A 724 -27.73 12.60 -2.55
CA GLN A 724 -26.72 13.39 -1.86
C GLN A 724 -26.76 14.88 -2.23
N ASP A 725 -27.61 15.25 -3.20
CA ASP A 725 -27.99 16.63 -3.54
C ASP A 725 -29.02 17.23 -2.56
N ASN A 726 -29.73 16.41 -1.79
CA ASN A 726 -30.84 16.84 -0.94
C ASN A 726 -30.62 16.48 0.55
N GLY A 727 -30.10 17.45 1.33
CA GLY A 727 -30.00 17.33 2.78
C GLY A 727 -28.92 16.36 3.28
N PHE A 728 -27.93 16.02 2.45
CA PHE A 728 -26.73 15.32 2.89
C PHE A 728 -25.81 16.25 3.70
N PRO A 729 -25.19 15.79 4.80
CA PRO A 729 -24.26 16.63 5.57
C PRO A 729 -23.04 17.09 4.76
N ARG A 730 -22.44 18.21 5.16
CA ARG A 730 -21.25 18.75 4.48
C ARG A 730 -20.12 17.70 4.45
N PRO A 731 -19.43 17.51 3.30
CA PRO A 731 -18.30 16.60 3.19
C PRO A 731 -17.27 16.73 4.34
N GLY A 732 -17.04 15.63 5.08
CA GLY A 732 -16.08 15.54 6.18
C GLY A 732 -16.39 16.40 7.42
N ILE A 733 -17.67 16.64 7.73
CA ILE A 733 -18.07 17.43 8.90
C ILE A 733 -17.68 16.74 10.22
N GLY A 734 -16.94 17.45 11.07
CA GLY A 734 -16.39 16.88 12.31
C GLY A 734 -15.27 15.85 12.11
N MET A 735 -14.60 15.84 10.95
CA MET A 735 -13.44 15.00 10.65
C MET A 735 -12.18 15.85 10.40
N PRO A 736 -11.50 16.40 11.42
CA PRO A 736 -10.29 17.21 11.21
C PRO A 736 -9.07 16.37 10.82
N ASN A 737 -8.13 16.95 10.07
CA ASN A 737 -6.81 16.35 9.81
C ASN A 737 -5.95 16.11 11.07
N ASP A 738 -6.35 16.68 12.21
CA ASP A 738 -5.65 16.56 13.49
C ASP A 738 -6.65 16.67 14.65
N LEU A 739 -6.96 15.53 15.28
CA LEU A 739 -7.88 15.42 16.41
C LEU A 739 -7.32 16.02 17.71
N THR A 740 -6.02 16.32 17.80
CA THR A 740 -5.42 16.96 18.99
C THR A 740 -5.76 18.45 19.09
N LYS A 741 -6.30 19.04 18.01
CA LYS A 741 -6.72 20.44 17.93
C LYS A 741 -8.22 20.59 18.14
N ALA A 742 -8.63 21.74 18.67
CA ALA A 742 -10.05 22.06 18.85
C ALA A 742 -10.79 22.09 17.50
N HIS A 743 -11.90 21.36 17.42
CA HIS A 743 -12.68 21.17 16.19
C HIS A 743 -14.18 21.00 16.51
N GLN A 744 -15.02 20.89 15.48
CA GLN A 744 -16.45 20.67 15.65
C GLN A 744 -16.73 19.22 16.08
N ILE A 745 -17.25 19.03 17.30
CA ILE A 745 -17.77 17.73 17.75
C ILE A 745 -18.98 17.34 16.89
N VAL A 746 -18.94 16.13 16.35
CA VAL A 746 -20.04 15.44 15.67
C VAL A 746 -20.04 14.01 16.19
N ASP A 747 -20.99 13.67 17.07
CA ASP A 747 -21.14 12.28 17.54
C ASP A 747 -22.01 11.50 16.56
N ALA A 748 -21.43 10.46 15.98
CA ALA A 748 -22.05 9.67 14.93
C ALA A 748 -22.70 8.38 15.45
N ARG A 749 -22.43 8.01 16.72
CA ARG A 749 -22.78 6.71 17.30
C ARG A 749 -24.24 6.66 17.71
N ASP A 750 -25.04 5.86 17.01
CA ASP A 750 -26.42 5.63 17.42
C ASP A 750 -26.53 4.60 18.56
N THR A 751 -27.21 5.00 19.64
CA THR A 751 -27.60 4.11 20.73
C THR A 751 -28.45 2.91 20.28
N SER A 752 -29.21 3.01 19.19
CA SER A 752 -29.99 1.89 18.62
C SER A 752 -29.09 0.75 18.12
N SER A 753 -27.88 1.08 17.65
CA SER A 753 -26.92 0.11 17.11
C SER A 753 -26.18 -0.69 18.18
N ARG A 754 -26.40 -0.41 19.48
CA ARG A 754 -25.72 -1.10 20.58
C ARG A 754 -26.00 -2.61 20.64
N SER A 755 -27.21 -3.05 20.24
CA SER A 755 -27.52 -4.47 20.07
C SER A 755 -26.75 -5.04 18.88
N THR A 756 -26.87 -4.43 17.69
CA THR A 756 -26.13 -4.84 16.47
C THR A 756 -24.61 -4.96 16.69
N LEU A 757 -24.00 -4.07 17.49
CA LEU A 757 -22.58 -4.13 17.86
C LEU A 757 -22.26 -5.30 18.81
N PHE A 758 -23.19 -5.69 19.69
CA PHE A 758 -23.04 -6.83 20.58
C PHE A 758 -23.32 -8.15 19.86
N ASP A 759 -24.48 -8.29 19.20
CA ASP A 759 -24.85 -9.40 18.32
C ASP A 759 -23.73 -9.66 17.29
N GLY A 760 -23.21 -8.57 16.70
CA GLY A 760 -22.13 -8.58 15.74
C GLY A 760 -20.82 -9.14 16.27
N ALA A 761 -20.47 -8.82 17.52
CA ALA A 761 -19.27 -9.35 18.20
C ALA A 761 -19.48 -10.76 18.78
N LEU A 762 -20.74 -11.20 18.91
CA LEU A 762 -21.15 -12.48 19.49
C LEU A 762 -21.20 -13.59 18.43
N GLU A 763 -21.93 -13.34 17.34
CA GLU A 763 -22.26 -14.38 16.36
C GLU A 763 -21.06 -14.83 15.51
N GLY A 764 -20.01 -14.02 15.38
CA GLY A 764 -18.80 -14.36 14.62
C GLY A 764 -17.71 -15.09 15.40
N GLN A 765 -17.94 -15.40 16.68
CA GLN A 765 -17.02 -16.23 17.49
C GLN A 765 -17.37 -17.71 17.30
N VAL A 766 -16.38 -18.50 16.90
CA VAL A 766 -16.58 -19.91 16.50
C VAL A 766 -15.93 -20.83 17.53
N LEU A 767 -16.76 -21.54 18.29
CA LEU A 767 -16.34 -22.64 19.15
C LEU A 767 -16.03 -23.85 18.29
N VAL A 768 -14.77 -24.30 18.24
CA VAL A 768 -14.32 -25.42 17.40
C VAL A 768 -13.92 -26.67 18.19
N LYS A 769 -13.63 -26.52 19.49
CA LYS A 769 -13.48 -27.65 20.42
C LYS A 769 -14.23 -27.34 21.71
N ASN A 770 -14.95 -28.31 22.23
CA ASN A 770 -15.47 -28.33 23.61
C ASN A 770 -15.60 -29.79 24.05
N ILE A 771 -14.76 -30.21 25.01
CA ILE A 771 -14.78 -31.56 25.58
C ILE A 771 -14.93 -31.49 27.10
N ARG A 772 -15.39 -32.59 27.71
CA ARG A 772 -15.65 -32.70 29.17
C ARG A 772 -16.64 -31.66 29.71
N ASN A 773 -17.47 -31.06 28.84
CA ASN A 773 -18.40 -29.96 29.16
C ASN A 773 -17.69 -28.75 29.80
N ALA A 774 -16.45 -28.45 29.38
CA ALA A 774 -15.67 -27.33 29.90
C ALA A 774 -16.28 -25.95 29.63
N LEU A 775 -17.10 -25.85 28.57
CA LEU A 775 -17.94 -24.68 28.31
C LEU A 775 -19.43 -25.08 28.16
N PRO A 776 -20.37 -24.24 28.65
CA PRO A 776 -20.13 -23.00 29.39
C PRO A 776 -19.65 -23.24 30.83
N LEU A 777 -18.89 -22.28 31.37
CA LEU A 777 -18.43 -22.26 32.76
C LEU A 777 -19.63 -22.28 33.72
N SER A 778 -19.55 -23.09 34.78
CA SER A 778 -20.63 -23.27 35.75
C SER A 778 -20.21 -22.76 37.13
N ASN A 779 -20.38 -21.46 37.36
CA ASN A 779 -20.07 -20.76 38.61
C ASN A 779 -18.67 -21.08 39.19
N PRO A 780 -17.59 -20.81 38.42
CA PRO A 780 -16.22 -21.05 38.89
C PRO A 780 -15.93 -20.28 40.19
N LYS A 781 -14.93 -20.76 40.93
CA LYS A 781 -14.41 -20.09 42.13
C LYS A 781 -12.96 -19.64 41.98
N MET A 782 -12.23 -20.20 41.02
CA MET A 782 -10.90 -19.72 40.65
C MET A 782 -10.66 -19.87 39.14
N LEU A 783 -10.29 -18.78 38.47
CA LEU A 783 -9.82 -18.79 37.09
C LEU A 783 -8.39 -18.25 37.02
N SER A 784 -7.57 -18.81 36.13
CA SER A 784 -6.25 -18.26 35.80
C SER A 784 -6.23 -17.78 34.34
N LEU A 785 -5.84 -16.53 34.12
CA LEU A 785 -5.89 -15.87 32.82
C LEU A 785 -4.48 -15.63 32.30
N PHE A 786 -4.18 -16.06 31.08
CA PHE A 786 -2.82 -16.04 30.55
C PHE A 786 -2.76 -15.50 29.13
N GLY A 787 -1.62 -14.90 28.79
CA GLY A 787 -1.31 -14.50 27.42
C GLY A 787 -1.66 -13.05 27.10
N TYR A 788 -0.85 -12.50 26.20
CA TYR A 788 -0.76 -11.09 25.85
C TYR A 788 -2.06 -10.52 25.24
N SER A 789 -2.87 -11.35 24.56
CA SER A 789 -4.10 -10.89 23.91
C SER A 789 -5.33 -10.88 24.83
N ALA A 790 -5.14 -11.03 26.15
CA ALA A 790 -6.21 -10.90 27.14
C ALA A 790 -6.60 -9.46 27.44
N LYS A 791 -5.63 -8.53 27.41
CA LYS A 791 -5.79 -7.13 27.87
C LYS A 791 -5.99 -6.15 26.72
N ASN A 792 -6.42 -4.93 27.03
CA ASN A 792 -6.32 -3.78 26.12
C ASN A 792 -4.83 -3.40 25.87
N PRO A 793 -4.48 -2.84 24.69
CA PRO A 793 -3.16 -2.24 24.48
C PRO A 793 -2.98 -1.01 25.39
N ASP A 794 -1.74 -0.75 25.83
CA ASP A 794 -1.44 0.26 26.86
C ASP A 794 -1.60 1.72 26.39
N ARG A 795 -1.97 1.94 25.12
CA ARG A 795 -2.24 3.26 24.52
C ARG A 795 -3.38 3.16 23.52
N ASN A 796 -4.39 4.01 23.69
CA ASN A 796 -5.40 4.34 22.68
C ASN A 796 -5.52 5.86 22.67
N THR A 797 -4.88 6.52 21.70
CA THR A 797 -4.80 7.99 21.65
C THR A 797 -4.60 8.44 20.20
N PRO A 798 -5.48 9.29 19.65
CA PRO A 798 -5.29 9.82 18.30
C PRO A 798 -4.10 10.77 18.26
N THR A 799 -3.13 10.48 17.38
CA THR A 799 -2.02 11.38 17.07
C THR A 799 -1.95 11.63 15.56
N ALA A 800 -1.53 12.83 15.17
CA ALA A 800 -1.53 13.28 13.79
C ALA A 800 -0.45 12.59 12.93
N GLY A 801 -0.71 12.47 11.63
CA GLY A 801 0.18 11.79 10.68
C GLY A 801 -0.01 10.27 10.66
N PHE A 802 0.99 9.54 10.18
CA PHE A 802 0.99 8.07 10.21
C PHE A 802 1.24 7.61 11.65
N SER A 803 0.18 7.21 12.34
CA SER A 803 0.20 6.82 13.75
C SER A 803 -0.42 5.43 13.96
N PRO A 804 -0.09 4.72 15.07
CA PRO A 804 -0.68 3.42 15.38
C PRO A 804 -2.21 3.45 15.40
N TRP A 805 -2.80 4.53 15.92
CA TRP A 805 -4.24 4.72 16.03
C TRP A 805 -4.95 4.94 14.69
N LEU A 806 -4.32 5.61 13.73
CA LEU A 806 -4.88 5.82 12.39
C LEU A 806 -4.93 4.52 11.54
N PHE A 807 -4.15 3.52 11.93
CA PHE A 807 -3.94 2.28 11.17
C PHE A 807 -4.20 0.99 11.97
N GLY A 808 -4.76 1.06 13.19
CA GLY A 808 -5.13 -0.12 13.99
C GLY A 808 -3.95 -1.00 14.39
N THR A 809 -2.82 -0.38 14.77
CA THR A 809 -1.58 -1.09 15.12
C THR A 809 -1.17 -0.87 16.59
N GLU A 810 -2.08 -0.47 17.47
CA GLU A 810 -1.77 -0.21 18.89
C GLU A 810 -1.29 -1.47 19.63
N SER A 811 -1.78 -2.65 19.22
CA SER A 811 -1.37 -3.96 19.75
C SER A 811 -0.14 -4.56 19.04
N PHE A 812 0.42 -3.89 18.02
CA PHE A 812 1.46 -4.41 17.12
C PHE A 812 2.70 -3.51 17.03
N ASN A 813 3.80 -4.02 16.46
CA ASN A 813 5.00 -3.23 16.20
C ASN A 813 4.77 -2.26 15.03
N HIS A 814 4.52 -0.98 15.33
CA HIS A 814 4.26 0.04 14.32
C HIS A 814 5.43 0.26 13.34
N ALA A 815 6.68 0.04 13.75
CA ALA A 815 7.83 0.14 12.84
C ALA A 815 7.86 -1.00 11.82
N GLU A 816 7.50 -2.22 12.23
CA GLU A 816 7.34 -3.36 11.32
C GLU A 816 6.14 -3.15 10.36
N PHE A 817 5.02 -2.60 10.85
CA PHE A 817 3.90 -2.20 10.00
C PHE A 817 4.32 -1.17 8.95
N MET A 818 4.97 -0.07 9.37
CA MET A 818 5.38 1.00 8.46
C MET A 818 6.36 0.49 7.39
N GLY A 819 7.27 -0.41 7.76
CA GLY A 819 8.13 -1.09 6.79
C GLY A 819 7.33 -1.90 5.76
N GLY A 820 6.34 -2.70 6.20
CA GLY A 820 5.47 -3.46 5.29
C GLY A 820 4.65 -2.54 4.38
N PHE A 821 3.96 -1.56 4.96
CA PHE A 821 3.07 -0.63 4.26
C PHE A 821 3.76 0.14 3.12
N PHE A 822 5.02 0.53 3.30
CA PHE A 822 5.83 1.23 2.29
C PHE A 822 6.73 0.31 1.44
N GLY A 823 6.66 -1.01 1.61
CA GLY A 823 7.48 -1.96 0.84
C GLY A 823 8.98 -1.90 1.15
N THR A 824 9.34 -1.52 2.38
CA THR A 824 10.73 -1.39 2.87
C THR A 824 11.10 -2.38 3.99
N ALA A 825 10.14 -3.17 4.48
CA ALA A 825 10.39 -4.27 5.43
C ALA A 825 11.06 -5.48 4.78
N ASN A 826 11.45 -6.45 5.62
CA ASN A 826 11.93 -7.76 5.18
C ASN A 826 10.90 -8.43 4.24
N PRO A 827 11.29 -8.87 3.02
CA PRO A 827 10.42 -9.63 2.12
C PRO A 827 9.83 -10.92 2.71
N ASP A 828 10.33 -11.45 3.82
CA ASP A 828 9.77 -12.62 4.52
C ASP A 828 8.37 -12.39 5.13
N GLY A 829 7.85 -11.15 5.10
CA GLY A 829 6.51 -10.79 5.58
C GLY A 829 6.53 -10.20 7.00
N THR A 830 5.37 -10.15 7.68
CA THR A 830 5.22 -9.60 9.04
C THR A 830 5.08 -10.66 10.13
N THR A 831 5.60 -10.35 11.33
CA THR A 831 5.42 -11.13 12.57
C THR A 831 3.95 -11.54 12.75
N PRO A 832 3.63 -12.85 12.89
CA PRO A 832 2.25 -13.34 12.83
C PRO A 832 1.40 -13.02 14.08
N ILE A 833 1.94 -12.28 15.06
CA ILE A 833 1.27 -11.98 16.34
C ILE A 833 1.42 -10.51 16.75
N ALA A 834 0.40 -9.99 17.42
CA ALA A 834 0.35 -8.64 17.96
C ALA A 834 0.51 -8.67 19.49
N GLN A 835 1.77 -8.58 19.94
CA GLN A 835 2.18 -8.86 21.32
C GLN A 835 1.73 -7.84 22.38
N TYR A 836 1.19 -6.67 22.01
CA TYR A 836 0.90 -5.60 22.98
C TYR A 836 -0.56 -5.56 23.47
N GLY A 837 -1.46 -6.41 22.95
CA GLY A 837 -2.82 -6.52 23.48
C GLY A 837 -3.80 -7.36 22.64
N THR A 838 -5.08 -7.22 22.96
CA THR A 838 -6.23 -7.70 22.15
C THR A 838 -6.19 -7.04 20.77
N ILE A 839 -6.58 -7.75 19.71
CA ILE A 839 -6.81 -7.13 18.39
C ILE A 839 -8.31 -7.05 18.09
N TYR A 840 -8.78 -5.82 17.80
CA TYR A 840 -10.19 -5.53 17.49
C TYR A 840 -10.44 -5.40 15.98
N SER A 841 -9.42 -4.97 15.23
CA SER A 841 -9.28 -5.09 13.78
C SER A 841 -7.87 -5.61 13.44
N GLY A 842 -7.60 -5.94 12.17
CA GLY A 842 -6.22 -5.98 11.67
C GLY A 842 -5.70 -4.55 11.42
N GLY A 843 -4.48 -4.45 10.91
CA GLY A 843 -3.87 -3.15 10.57
C GLY A 843 -4.10 -2.70 9.12
N GLY A 844 -3.94 -1.40 8.86
CA GLY A 844 -4.02 -0.81 7.50
C GLY A 844 -5.22 0.11 7.27
N SER A 845 -5.60 0.30 6.00
CA SER A 845 -6.79 1.08 5.60
C SER A 845 -8.09 0.45 6.11
N GLY A 846 -8.11 -0.86 6.33
CA GLY A 846 -9.25 -1.58 6.91
C GLY A 846 -9.54 -1.28 8.39
N ALA A 847 -8.62 -0.62 9.10
CA ALA A 847 -8.69 -0.43 10.55
C ALA A 847 -9.80 0.53 11.01
N THR A 848 -10.28 0.33 12.24
CA THR A 848 -11.35 1.14 12.84
C THR A 848 -10.80 2.15 13.84
N SER A 849 -11.35 3.37 13.90
CA SER A 849 -11.03 4.31 14.99
C SER A 849 -11.66 3.88 16.31
N GLN A 850 -10.83 3.50 17.28
CA GLN A 850 -11.24 2.83 18.52
C GLN A 850 -11.77 3.81 19.58
N GLY A 851 -13.00 4.30 19.43
CA GLY A 851 -13.62 5.25 20.38
C GLY A 851 -13.92 4.67 21.76
N THR A 852 -14.19 3.36 21.87
CA THR A 852 -14.32 2.59 23.11
C THR A 852 -14.12 1.12 22.75
N VAL A 853 -13.42 0.34 23.57
CA VAL A 853 -13.15 -1.10 23.33
C VAL A 853 -13.10 -1.86 24.66
N ILE A 854 -13.64 -3.08 24.71
CA ILE A 854 -13.68 -3.93 25.90
C ILE A 854 -12.82 -5.18 25.64
N SER A 855 -11.74 -5.35 26.40
CA SER A 855 -10.88 -6.55 26.30
C SER A 855 -11.49 -7.74 27.04
N PRO A 856 -11.09 -8.99 26.72
CA PRO A 856 -11.46 -10.17 27.50
C PRO A 856 -11.20 -10.00 29.00
N PHE A 857 -10.07 -9.41 29.39
CA PHE A 857 -9.72 -9.17 30.78
C PHE A 857 -10.69 -8.19 31.47
N ASP A 858 -11.02 -7.06 30.84
CA ASP A 858 -11.93 -6.06 31.43
C ASP A 858 -13.31 -6.68 31.72
N ALA A 859 -13.82 -7.50 30.78
CA ALA A 859 -15.09 -8.18 30.93
C ALA A 859 -15.04 -9.31 31.99
N LEU A 860 -13.92 -10.04 32.07
CA LEU A 860 -13.73 -11.09 33.08
C LEU A 860 -13.57 -10.52 34.49
N VAL A 861 -12.88 -9.38 34.66
CA VAL A 861 -12.76 -8.69 35.95
C VAL A 861 -14.14 -8.26 36.47
N GLN A 862 -14.99 -7.69 35.60
CA GLN A 862 -16.36 -7.35 35.97
C GLN A 862 -17.16 -8.61 36.36
N ARG A 863 -17.16 -9.65 35.50
CA ARG A 863 -17.95 -10.87 35.78
C ARG A 863 -17.45 -11.61 37.03
N ALA A 864 -16.15 -11.61 37.31
CA ALA A 864 -15.58 -12.23 38.49
C ALA A 864 -15.92 -11.49 39.79
N TYR A 865 -16.07 -10.16 39.74
CA TYR A 865 -16.61 -9.36 40.84
C TYR A 865 -18.08 -9.70 41.11
N ASP A 866 -18.89 -9.90 40.05
CA ASP A 866 -20.31 -10.23 40.17
C ASP A 866 -20.57 -11.69 40.62
N ASP A 867 -19.70 -12.65 40.25
CA ASP A 867 -19.84 -14.10 40.54
C ASP A 867 -19.09 -14.59 41.82
N ASP A 868 -18.43 -13.70 42.57
CA ASP A 868 -17.46 -14.04 43.64
C ASP A 868 -16.39 -15.07 43.17
N THR A 869 -15.71 -14.76 42.06
CA THR A 869 -14.67 -15.60 41.45
C THR A 869 -13.27 -15.03 41.70
N ALA A 870 -12.33 -15.86 42.18
CA ALA A 870 -10.93 -15.44 42.28
C ALA A 870 -10.26 -15.44 40.90
N LEU A 871 -9.61 -14.34 40.53
CA LEU A 871 -8.77 -14.25 39.33
C LEU A 871 -7.29 -14.18 39.68
N PHE A 872 -6.48 -14.98 38.97
CA PHE A 872 -5.03 -14.83 38.89
C PHE A 872 -4.65 -14.61 37.42
N TRP A 873 -3.62 -13.82 37.12
CA TRP A 873 -3.23 -13.58 35.73
C TRP A 873 -1.75 -13.27 35.51
N ASP A 874 -1.25 -13.64 34.33
CA ASP A 874 0.07 -13.27 33.79
C ASP A 874 -0.03 -13.11 32.27
N PHE A 875 0.22 -11.90 31.77
CA PHE A 875 0.06 -11.54 30.35
C PHE A 875 1.40 -11.28 29.65
N THR A 876 2.53 -11.45 30.34
CA THR A 876 3.86 -11.08 29.81
C THR A 876 4.87 -12.23 29.84
N ASN A 877 4.70 -13.22 30.71
CA ASN A 877 5.56 -14.39 30.74
C ASN A 877 5.10 -15.46 29.74
N GLY A 878 6.04 -16.04 28.98
CA GLY A 878 5.80 -17.19 28.10
C GLY A 878 5.70 -18.53 28.87
N GLU A 879 6.31 -18.60 30.06
CA GLU A 879 6.26 -19.75 30.97
C GLU A 879 5.73 -19.32 32.35
N PRO A 880 4.46 -18.87 32.45
CA PRO A 880 3.90 -18.34 33.69
C PRO A 880 3.77 -19.41 34.79
N PRO A 881 3.79 -19.03 36.08
CA PRO A 881 3.42 -19.93 37.17
C PRO A 881 1.93 -20.26 37.11
N VAL A 882 1.60 -21.54 37.00
CA VAL A 882 0.22 -22.03 36.86
C VAL A 882 -0.30 -22.53 38.21
N VAL A 883 -1.48 -22.07 38.63
CA VAL A 883 -2.17 -22.53 39.84
C VAL A 883 -2.96 -23.80 39.52
N PRO A 884 -2.58 -25.01 39.99
CA PRO A 884 -3.19 -26.26 39.51
C PRO A 884 -4.60 -26.55 40.06
N ILE A 885 -5.12 -25.68 40.93
CA ILE A 885 -6.44 -25.80 41.55
C ILE A 885 -7.49 -24.85 40.93
N SER A 886 -7.14 -24.11 39.88
CA SER A 886 -8.08 -23.28 39.14
C SER A 886 -9.11 -24.14 38.39
N ASP A 887 -10.38 -23.76 38.45
CA ASP A 887 -11.48 -24.47 37.78
C ASP A 887 -11.31 -24.47 36.26
N ALA A 888 -10.73 -23.39 35.70
CA ALA A 888 -10.23 -23.33 34.35
C ALA A 888 -9.03 -22.37 34.22
N CYS A 889 -8.19 -22.62 33.22
CA CYS A 889 -7.16 -21.70 32.78
C CYS A 889 -7.51 -21.18 31.37
N LEU A 890 -7.67 -19.87 31.21
CA LEU A 890 -8.00 -19.25 29.94
C LEU A 890 -6.73 -18.64 29.30
N VAL A 891 -6.46 -19.00 28.05
CA VAL A 891 -5.24 -18.57 27.33
C VAL A 891 -5.61 -17.77 26.10
N PHE A 892 -5.11 -16.53 26.03
CA PHE A 892 -5.48 -15.54 25.03
C PHE A 892 -4.28 -15.22 24.11
N GLY A 893 -4.33 -15.79 22.91
CA GLY A 893 -3.40 -15.49 21.82
C GLY A 893 -4.09 -14.71 20.69
N ASN A 894 -3.32 -14.34 19.68
CA ASN A 894 -3.87 -13.79 18.45
C ASN A 894 -3.11 -14.27 17.21
N ALA A 895 -3.68 -14.01 16.03
CA ALA A 895 -2.98 -14.10 14.76
C ALA A 895 -3.20 -12.78 14.01
N TYR A 896 -2.14 -11.98 13.90
CA TYR A 896 -2.21 -10.65 13.31
C TYR A 896 -2.07 -10.71 11.78
N ALA A 897 -2.68 -9.73 11.12
CA ALA A 897 -2.58 -9.48 9.69
C ALA A 897 -2.73 -7.97 9.45
N THR A 898 -2.10 -7.45 8.39
CA THR A 898 -2.09 -6.02 8.10
C THR A 898 -1.93 -5.75 6.61
N GLU A 899 -2.34 -4.57 6.18
CA GLU A 899 -2.06 -4.07 4.84
C GLU A 899 -0.56 -3.91 4.56
N GLY A 900 -0.17 -4.17 3.31
CA GLY A 900 1.19 -3.95 2.80
C GLY A 900 2.14 -5.13 2.95
N ALA A 901 1.82 -6.10 3.81
CA ALA A 901 2.64 -7.29 3.98
C ALA A 901 1.81 -8.52 4.37
N ASP A 902 2.08 -9.63 3.69
CA ASP A 902 1.53 -10.93 4.05
C ASP A 902 2.22 -11.48 5.31
N ARG A 903 1.57 -12.43 5.98
CA ARG A 903 2.02 -13.02 7.25
C ARG A 903 3.17 -13.98 7.00
N ARG A 904 4.17 -14.06 7.90
CA ARG A 904 5.26 -15.07 7.76
C ARG A 904 4.78 -16.52 7.89
N SER A 905 3.69 -16.76 8.62
CA SER A 905 3.23 -18.09 9.03
C SER A 905 1.76 -18.07 9.45
N ALA A 906 1.10 -19.24 9.39
CA ALA A 906 -0.25 -19.47 9.91
C ALA A 906 -0.24 -20.01 11.36
N ARG A 907 0.91 -20.05 12.02
CA ARG A 907 1.12 -20.46 13.42
C ARG A 907 2.33 -19.75 14.01
N ASP A 908 2.45 -19.74 15.34
CA ASP A 908 3.62 -19.18 16.04
C ASP A 908 4.01 -20.03 17.25
N ASP A 909 5.30 -20.33 17.36
CA ASP A 909 5.81 -21.26 18.38
C ASP A 909 5.76 -20.67 19.80
N TYR A 910 5.66 -19.33 19.94
CA TYR A 910 5.52 -18.64 21.24
C TYR A 910 4.15 -18.92 21.87
N THR A 911 3.06 -18.64 21.15
CA THR A 911 1.69 -18.91 21.63
C THR A 911 1.43 -20.40 21.74
N ASP A 912 1.95 -21.22 20.80
CA ASP A 912 1.88 -22.68 20.91
C ASP A 912 2.59 -23.19 22.17
N GLY A 913 3.78 -22.64 22.48
CA GLY A 913 4.55 -22.96 23.69
C GLY A 913 3.81 -22.58 24.97
N LEU A 914 3.29 -21.35 25.05
CA LEU A 914 2.50 -20.85 26.17
C LEU A 914 1.28 -21.75 26.45
N ILE A 915 0.50 -22.10 25.40
CA ILE A 915 -0.68 -22.97 25.54
C ILE A 915 -0.28 -24.35 26.06
N LYS A 916 0.79 -24.96 25.54
CA LYS A 916 1.29 -26.27 25.99
C LYS A 916 1.75 -26.22 27.45
N HIS A 917 2.60 -25.26 27.81
CA HIS A 917 3.10 -25.07 29.18
C HIS A 917 1.97 -24.89 30.21
N ILE A 918 0.90 -24.19 29.85
CA ILE A 918 -0.28 -24.05 30.71
C ILE A 918 -1.06 -25.36 30.78
N ALA A 919 -1.30 -26.02 29.65
CA ALA A 919 -2.07 -27.25 29.59
C ALA A 919 -1.37 -28.45 30.26
N ASP A 920 -0.03 -28.48 30.31
CA ASP A 920 0.76 -29.44 31.10
C ASP A 920 0.45 -29.36 32.61
N ARG A 921 0.01 -28.18 33.09
CA ARG A 921 -0.14 -27.86 34.52
C ARG A 921 -1.59 -27.56 34.95
N CYS A 922 -2.49 -27.32 34.00
CA CYS A 922 -3.90 -27.00 34.24
C CYS A 922 -4.81 -27.93 33.44
N ASN A 923 -5.57 -28.79 34.13
CA ASN A 923 -6.31 -29.88 33.50
C ASN A 923 -7.56 -29.44 32.69
N ASN A 924 -7.92 -28.16 32.76
CA ASN A 924 -9.04 -27.53 32.05
C ASN A 924 -8.57 -26.22 31.39
N THR A 925 -7.82 -26.33 30.29
CA THR A 925 -7.26 -25.19 29.56
C THR A 925 -8.16 -24.82 28.38
N ILE A 926 -8.68 -23.59 28.40
CA ILE A 926 -9.59 -23.02 27.41
C ILE A 926 -8.81 -21.99 26.59
N VAL A 927 -8.71 -22.18 25.29
CA VAL A 927 -7.94 -21.30 24.40
C VAL A 927 -8.87 -20.36 23.63
N VAL A 928 -8.51 -19.09 23.55
CA VAL A 928 -9.17 -18.08 22.72
C VAL A 928 -8.12 -17.44 21.81
N LEU A 929 -8.41 -17.40 20.50
CA LEU A 929 -7.55 -16.78 19.51
C LEU A 929 -8.30 -15.67 18.76
N HIS A 930 -7.87 -14.41 18.91
CA HIS A 930 -8.31 -13.31 18.05
C HIS A 930 -7.53 -13.36 16.74
N ASN A 931 -8.14 -13.77 15.63
CA ASN A 931 -7.42 -14.12 14.42
C ASN A 931 -7.88 -13.34 13.18
N ALA A 932 -6.99 -12.52 12.64
CA ALA A 932 -7.15 -11.77 11.39
C ALA A 932 -6.92 -12.65 10.13
N GLY A 933 -7.36 -13.90 10.18
CA GLY A 933 -7.13 -14.91 9.14
C GLY A 933 -6.96 -16.31 9.71
N ILE A 934 -6.71 -17.29 8.83
CA ILE A 934 -6.47 -18.70 9.20
C ILE A 934 -5.34 -18.82 10.23
N ARG A 935 -5.54 -19.60 11.30
CA ARG A 935 -4.52 -19.99 12.28
C ARG A 935 -4.59 -21.51 12.49
N LEU A 936 -3.49 -22.22 12.23
CA LEU A 936 -3.39 -23.67 12.48
C LEU A 936 -3.27 -23.95 13.97
N VAL A 937 -3.72 -25.13 14.43
CA VAL A 937 -3.75 -25.44 15.87
C VAL A 937 -3.27 -26.86 16.23
N ASP A 938 -2.92 -27.68 15.24
CA ASP A 938 -2.43 -29.07 15.41
C ASP A 938 -1.21 -29.18 16.36
N GLN A 939 -0.47 -28.08 16.54
CA GLN A 939 0.68 -27.94 17.42
C GLN A 939 0.34 -28.02 18.92
N PHE A 940 -0.95 -27.90 19.30
CA PHE A 940 -1.42 -28.00 20.69
C PHE A 940 -2.82 -28.62 20.85
N ILE A 941 -3.67 -28.62 19.82
CA ILE A 941 -5.12 -28.88 19.97
C ILE A 941 -5.48 -30.29 20.45
N ASP A 942 -4.66 -31.29 20.15
CA ASP A 942 -4.87 -32.68 20.60
C ASP A 942 -4.36 -32.93 22.02
N HIS A 943 -3.77 -31.93 22.69
CA HIS A 943 -3.39 -32.05 24.09
C HIS A 943 -4.63 -32.31 24.97
N PRO A 944 -4.64 -33.34 25.84
CA PRO A 944 -5.85 -33.79 26.54
C PRO A 944 -6.42 -32.75 27.51
N ASN A 945 -5.59 -31.82 27.98
CA ASN A 945 -5.98 -30.73 28.88
C ASN A 945 -6.43 -29.46 28.17
N VAL A 946 -6.24 -29.34 26.84
CA VAL A 946 -6.89 -28.28 26.06
C VAL A 946 -8.34 -28.69 25.83
N THR A 947 -9.25 -28.18 26.66
CA THR A 947 -10.65 -28.63 26.72
C THR A 947 -11.56 -27.88 25.76
N ALA A 948 -11.27 -26.62 25.49
CA ALA A 948 -12.02 -25.83 24.51
C ALA A 948 -11.11 -24.89 23.69
N LEU A 949 -11.57 -24.55 22.49
CA LEU A 949 -10.94 -23.57 21.59
C LEU A 949 -12.02 -22.72 20.91
N ILE A 950 -11.89 -21.40 21.02
CA ILE A 950 -12.70 -20.40 20.31
C ILE A 950 -11.81 -19.60 19.36
N PHE A 951 -12.17 -19.56 18.08
CA PHE A 951 -11.69 -18.53 17.15
C PHE A 951 -12.58 -17.30 17.30
N ALA A 952 -12.04 -16.24 17.89
CA ALA A 952 -12.77 -14.99 18.14
C ALA A 952 -12.72 -14.02 16.94
N HIS A 953 -11.89 -14.28 15.93
CA HIS A 953 -11.66 -13.38 14.80
C HIS A 953 -11.36 -11.94 15.26
N LEU A 954 -12.10 -10.95 14.75
CA LEU A 954 -11.94 -9.52 15.05
C LEU A 954 -13.32 -8.90 15.34
N PRO A 955 -13.78 -8.91 16.61
CA PRO A 955 -15.17 -8.56 16.96
C PRO A 955 -15.49 -7.07 17.03
N GLY A 956 -14.53 -6.17 16.80
CA GLY A 956 -14.69 -4.75 17.15
C GLY A 956 -14.90 -4.52 18.65
N GLN A 957 -15.54 -3.41 19.02
CA GLN A 957 -15.55 -2.88 20.38
C GLN A 957 -16.15 -3.77 21.47
N ALA A 958 -17.07 -4.68 21.13
CA ALA A 958 -17.77 -5.51 22.12
C ALA A 958 -17.09 -6.87 22.40
N SER A 959 -15.93 -7.12 21.80
CA SER A 959 -15.10 -8.35 21.89
C SER A 959 -15.15 -9.06 23.26
N GLY A 960 -14.62 -8.45 24.32
CA GLY A 960 -14.56 -9.07 25.65
C GLY A 960 -15.94 -9.36 26.25
N LYS A 961 -16.90 -8.44 26.10
CA LYS A 961 -18.26 -8.61 26.63
C LYS A 961 -18.99 -9.76 25.94
N ALA A 962 -18.89 -9.86 24.61
CA ALA A 962 -19.49 -10.94 23.84
C ALA A 962 -18.85 -12.30 24.18
N LEU A 963 -17.51 -12.34 24.26
CA LEU A 963 -16.77 -13.54 24.64
C LEU A 963 -17.13 -14.04 26.04
N VAL A 964 -17.18 -13.17 27.06
CA VAL A 964 -17.54 -13.58 28.43
C VAL A 964 -18.98 -14.09 28.52
N SER A 965 -19.90 -13.51 27.75
CA SER A 965 -21.28 -14.00 27.67
C SER A 965 -21.39 -15.40 27.07
N LEU A 966 -20.53 -15.73 26.10
CA LEU A 966 -20.38 -17.10 25.59
C LEU A 966 -19.74 -18.01 26.64
N LEU A 967 -18.64 -17.58 27.28
CA LEU A 967 -17.89 -18.39 28.26
C LEU A 967 -18.77 -18.81 29.45
N HIS A 968 -19.59 -17.91 30.01
CA HIS A 968 -20.49 -18.22 31.12
C HIS A 968 -21.85 -18.79 30.66
N GLY A 969 -22.13 -18.79 29.37
CA GLY A 969 -23.35 -19.37 28.80
C GLY A 969 -24.62 -18.56 29.02
N ASP A 970 -24.50 -17.24 29.27
CA ASP A 970 -25.63 -16.31 29.14
C ASP A 970 -26.05 -16.16 27.67
N SER A 971 -25.09 -16.40 26.75
CA SER A 971 -25.29 -16.55 25.30
C SER A 971 -24.74 -17.90 24.82
N TYR A 972 -25.20 -18.37 23.65
CA TYR A 972 -24.70 -19.60 23.01
C TYR A 972 -23.82 -19.28 21.77
N PRO A 973 -22.75 -20.07 21.52
CA PRO A 973 -22.02 -20.02 20.27
C PRO A 973 -22.93 -20.41 19.10
N SER A 974 -22.84 -19.67 18.00
CA SER A 974 -23.60 -19.92 16.76
C SER A 974 -22.84 -19.53 15.48
N GLY A 975 -21.54 -19.20 15.60
CA GLY A 975 -20.68 -18.94 14.46
C GLY A 975 -20.19 -20.22 13.81
N LYS A 976 -19.86 -20.15 12.52
CA LYS A 976 -19.28 -21.24 11.72
C LYS A 976 -18.11 -20.69 10.90
N LEU A 977 -17.04 -21.47 10.68
CA LEU A 977 -15.84 -21.00 9.98
C LEU A 977 -16.14 -20.58 8.52
N PRO A 978 -15.78 -19.35 8.09
CA PRO A 978 -15.94 -18.90 6.70
C PRO A 978 -14.72 -19.26 5.81
N TYR A 979 -13.91 -20.22 6.25
CA TYR A 979 -12.70 -20.78 5.63
C TYR A 979 -12.41 -22.17 6.21
N THR A 980 -11.50 -22.94 5.62
CA THR A 980 -11.03 -24.24 6.13
C THR A 980 -9.78 -24.08 6.99
N VAL A 981 -9.70 -24.79 8.13
CA VAL A 981 -8.48 -24.91 8.95
C VAL A 981 -7.83 -26.26 8.68
N ALA A 982 -6.66 -26.25 8.03
CA ALA A 982 -5.86 -27.43 7.73
C ALA A 982 -5.24 -28.08 8.98
N LYS A 983 -4.59 -29.22 8.79
CA LYS A 983 -3.68 -29.81 9.79
C LYS A 983 -2.24 -29.34 9.57
N ASN A 984 -1.83 -29.32 8.29
CA ASN A 984 -0.51 -28.90 7.85
C ASN A 984 -0.60 -27.72 6.87
N GLU A 985 0.47 -26.93 6.82
CA GLU A 985 0.64 -25.80 5.89
C GLU A 985 0.60 -26.28 4.42
N SER A 986 1.07 -27.50 4.16
CA SER A 986 1.08 -28.18 2.86
C SER A 986 -0.27 -28.73 2.38
N ASP A 987 -1.32 -28.69 3.21
CA ASP A 987 -2.65 -29.19 2.83
C ASP A 987 -3.42 -28.21 1.91
N TYR A 988 -2.97 -26.95 1.86
CA TYR A 988 -3.58 -25.89 1.05
C TYR A 988 -3.02 -25.82 -0.38
N PRO A 989 -3.82 -25.37 -1.38
CA PRO A 989 -3.31 -25.15 -2.74
C PRO A 989 -2.27 -24.03 -2.83
N VAL A 990 -2.48 -22.95 -2.07
CA VAL A 990 -1.65 -21.73 -2.11
C VAL A 990 -1.48 -21.20 -0.69
N PHE A 991 -0.40 -21.60 -0.03
CA PHE A 991 -0.15 -21.22 1.36
C PHE A 991 0.39 -19.78 1.47
N GLY A 992 1.57 -19.53 0.90
CA GLY A 992 2.23 -18.22 0.87
C GLY A 992 2.06 -17.46 -0.45
N PRO A 993 2.44 -16.18 -0.49
CA PRO A 993 2.37 -15.34 -1.68
C PRO A 993 3.44 -15.69 -2.71
N ASP A 994 3.12 -15.48 -3.99
CA ASP A 994 4.05 -15.61 -5.11
C ASP A 994 5.11 -14.49 -5.10
N ARG A 995 6.36 -14.82 -5.44
CA ARG A 995 7.53 -13.92 -5.30
C ARG A 995 8.14 -13.49 -6.64
N ALA A 996 8.99 -12.48 -6.59
CA ALA A 996 9.74 -11.99 -7.75
C ALA A 996 10.96 -12.88 -7.99
N GLU A 997 10.92 -13.76 -8.99
CA GLU A 997 11.98 -14.75 -9.23
C GLU A 997 12.22 -15.10 -10.71
N GLY A 998 13.35 -15.78 -10.98
CA GLY A 998 13.69 -16.31 -12.30
C GLY A 998 13.70 -15.26 -13.41
N ILE A 999 13.12 -15.60 -14.56
CA ILE A 999 12.96 -14.65 -15.67
C ILE A 999 11.94 -13.54 -15.38
N HIS A 1000 11.09 -13.73 -14.37
CA HIS A 1000 10.01 -12.83 -13.96
C HIS A 1000 10.41 -11.88 -12.82
N LEU A 1001 11.70 -11.81 -12.45
CA LEU A 1001 12.21 -10.99 -11.36
C LEU A 1001 11.80 -9.49 -11.42
N ARG A 1002 11.58 -8.93 -12.63
CA ARG A 1002 11.11 -7.55 -12.83
C ARG A 1002 9.59 -7.42 -13.02
N PHE A 1003 8.90 -8.53 -13.27
CA PHE A 1003 7.47 -8.60 -13.58
C PHE A 1003 6.90 -9.84 -12.88
N PRO A 1004 6.66 -9.80 -11.55
CA PRO A 1004 6.29 -10.99 -10.80
C PRO A 1004 4.96 -11.56 -11.31
N GLN A 1005 4.83 -12.89 -11.30
CA GLN A 1005 3.67 -13.61 -11.81
C GLN A 1005 3.08 -14.46 -10.68
N SER A 1006 1.77 -14.42 -10.54
CA SER A 1006 0.99 -15.26 -9.64
C SER A 1006 -0.02 -16.03 -10.50
N ASN A 1007 0.31 -17.28 -10.84
CA ASN A 1007 -0.49 -18.06 -11.78
C ASN A 1007 -1.55 -18.86 -11.02
N PHE A 1008 -2.83 -18.56 -11.24
CA PHE A 1008 -3.96 -19.15 -10.50
C PHE A 1008 -4.31 -20.55 -11.06
N THR A 1009 -3.31 -21.43 -11.13
CA THR A 1009 -3.39 -22.76 -11.77
C THR A 1009 -4.27 -23.76 -11.01
N GLU A 1010 -4.60 -23.47 -9.76
CA GLU A 1010 -5.62 -24.16 -8.98
C GLU A 1010 -7.05 -23.85 -9.45
N GLY A 1011 -7.26 -22.78 -10.20
CA GLY A 1011 -8.54 -22.36 -10.73
C GLY A 1011 -9.61 -22.19 -9.64
N VAL A 1012 -10.81 -22.74 -9.87
CA VAL A 1012 -11.92 -22.74 -8.88
C VAL A 1012 -11.68 -23.60 -7.62
N PHE A 1013 -10.55 -24.33 -7.53
CA PHE A 1013 -10.24 -25.25 -6.43
C PHE A 1013 -9.41 -24.58 -5.31
N VAL A 1014 -9.98 -23.55 -4.70
CA VAL A 1014 -9.50 -22.90 -3.46
C VAL A 1014 -10.24 -23.43 -2.22
N ASP A 1015 -9.64 -23.29 -1.03
CA ASP A 1015 -10.19 -23.69 0.27
C ASP A 1015 -10.87 -25.09 0.25
N TYR A 1016 -12.07 -25.26 0.81
CA TYR A 1016 -12.76 -26.56 0.91
C TYR A 1016 -12.92 -27.29 -0.44
N ARG A 1017 -13.01 -26.55 -1.55
CA ARG A 1017 -13.11 -27.12 -2.90
C ARG A 1017 -11.83 -27.89 -3.25
N HIS A 1018 -10.68 -27.41 -2.79
CA HIS A 1018 -9.41 -28.15 -2.84
C HIS A 1018 -9.44 -29.39 -1.96
N PHE A 1019 -9.80 -29.23 -0.68
CA PHE A 1019 -9.77 -30.31 0.30
C PHE A 1019 -10.71 -31.46 -0.08
N ASP A 1020 -11.87 -31.16 -0.66
CA ASP A 1020 -12.81 -32.15 -1.18
C ASP A 1020 -12.29 -32.80 -2.48
N ALA A 1021 -11.77 -32.02 -3.44
CA ALA A 1021 -11.23 -32.56 -4.71
C ALA A 1021 -9.95 -33.40 -4.54
N LYS A 1022 -9.18 -33.17 -3.47
CA LYS A 1022 -8.01 -33.98 -3.09
C LYS A 1022 -8.32 -35.04 -2.03
N ASN A 1023 -9.54 -35.08 -1.49
CA ASN A 1023 -9.94 -35.92 -0.35
C ASN A 1023 -9.02 -35.76 0.89
N ILE A 1024 -8.52 -34.55 1.13
CA ILE A 1024 -7.74 -34.19 2.33
C ILE A 1024 -8.73 -34.01 3.49
N THR A 1025 -8.34 -34.44 4.71
CA THR A 1025 -9.14 -34.23 5.92
C THR A 1025 -8.59 -33.04 6.71
N PRO A 1026 -9.29 -31.89 6.76
CA PRO A 1026 -8.84 -30.72 7.52
C PRO A 1026 -8.86 -30.98 9.04
N ARG A 1027 -8.38 -30.01 9.82
CA ARG A 1027 -8.60 -29.97 11.27
C ARG A 1027 -10.04 -29.55 11.58
N TYR A 1028 -10.52 -28.51 10.89
CA TYR A 1028 -11.92 -28.08 10.88
C TYR A 1028 -12.29 -27.62 9.46
N GLU A 1029 -13.39 -28.13 8.91
CA GLU A 1029 -13.83 -27.80 7.55
C GLU A 1029 -14.54 -26.43 7.45
N PHE A 1030 -14.65 -25.91 6.22
CA PHE A 1030 -15.51 -24.77 5.91
C PHE A 1030 -16.94 -25.00 6.41
N GLY A 1031 -17.54 -23.99 7.03
CA GLY A 1031 -18.87 -24.08 7.63
C GLY A 1031 -18.94 -24.87 8.94
N PHE A 1032 -17.82 -25.30 9.53
CA PHE A 1032 -17.81 -25.99 10.83
C PHE A 1032 -17.95 -25.01 12.01
N GLY A 1033 -18.67 -25.42 13.06
CA GLY A 1033 -18.74 -24.72 14.34
C GLY A 1033 -19.72 -25.40 15.30
N LEU A 1034 -19.33 -25.46 16.58
CA LEU A 1034 -20.08 -26.09 17.67
C LEU A 1034 -20.97 -25.07 18.39
N GLY A 1035 -22.09 -25.53 18.93
CA GLY A 1035 -22.93 -24.79 19.89
C GLY A 1035 -22.93 -25.43 21.28
N TYR A 1036 -23.81 -24.95 22.16
CA TYR A 1036 -24.14 -25.61 23.44
C TYR A 1036 -25.35 -26.56 23.36
N THR A 1037 -25.78 -26.87 22.14
CA THR A 1037 -26.82 -27.85 21.84
C THR A 1037 -26.48 -28.59 20.55
N THR A 1038 -27.31 -29.55 20.15
CA THR A 1038 -27.20 -30.32 18.90
C THR A 1038 -28.42 -30.11 18.03
N PHE A 1039 -28.27 -30.35 16.72
CA PHE A 1039 -29.35 -30.20 15.75
C PHE A 1039 -29.46 -31.44 14.85
N GLU A 1040 -30.69 -31.81 14.52
CA GLU A 1040 -31.05 -32.86 13.57
C GLU A 1040 -31.70 -32.24 12.33
N TYR A 1041 -31.36 -32.77 11.15
CA TYR A 1041 -31.86 -32.33 9.86
C TYR A 1041 -32.81 -33.37 9.26
N ALA A 1042 -34.02 -32.95 8.86
CA ALA A 1042 -35.07 -33.82 8.35
C ALA A 1042 -35.80 -33.24 7.13
N ASN A 1043 -36.71 -34.03 6.54
CA ASN A 1043 -37.71 -33.60 5.56
C ASN A 1043 -37.18 -32.74 4.39
N LEU A 1044 -36.07 -33.19 3.77
CA LEU A 1044 -35.56 -32.58 2.55
C LEU A 1044 -36.60 -32.65 1.43
N SER A 1045 -36.96 -31.49 0.87
CA SER A 1045 -37.72 -31.39 -0.37
C SER A 1045 -36.97 -30.56 -1.40
N VAL A 1046 -37.08 -30.96 -2.66
CA VAL A 1046 -36.46 -30.29 -3.81
C VAL A 1046 -37.52 -30.13 -4.89
N HIS A 1047 -37.89 -28.89 -5.20
CA HIS A 1047 -38.97 -28.56 -6.13
C HIS A 1047 -38.47 -27.67 -7.26
N LYS A 1048 -38.75 -28.04 -8.51
CA LYS A 1048 -38.63 -27.11 -9.64
C LYS A 1048 -39.72 -26.04 -9.53
N THR A 1049 -39.33 -24.77 -9.50
CA THR A 1049 -40.25 -23.63 -9.67
C THR A 1049 -40.59 -23.39 -11.13
N THR A 1050 -39.65 -23.72 -12.04
CA THR A 1050 -39.78 -23.50 -13.48
C THR A 1050 -39.60 -24.79 -14.28
N ASP A 1051 -40.39 -24.97 -15.34
CA ASP A 1051 -40.27 -26.09 -16.28
C ASP A 1051 -38.97 -25.96 -17.10
N SER A 1052 -37.96 -26.76 -16.77
CA SER A 1052 -36.63 -26.66 -17.37
C SER A 1052 -36.58 -26.93 -18.87
N ASN A 1053 -37.60 -27.59 -19.45
CA ASN A 1053 -37.72 -27.74 -20.91
C ASN A 1053 -37.96 -26.41 -21.64
N LYS A 1054 -38.40 -25.37 -20.92
CA LYS A 1054 -38.64 -24.01 -21.44
C LYS A 1054 -37.47 -23.06 -21.21
N LEU A 1055 -36.43 -23.48 -20.48
CA LEU A 1055 -35.27 -22.64 -20.20
C LEU A 1055 -34.27 -22.70 -21.36
N ALA A 1056 -33.96 -21.53 -21.92
CA ALA A 1056 -32.81 -21.38 -22.79
C ALA A 1056 -31.52 -21.73 -22.01
N GLU A 1057 -30.65 -22.50 -22.67
CA GLU A 1057 -29.37 -23.00 -22.14
C GLU A 1057 -28.35 -21.89 -21.92
N LEU A 1058 -28.39 -20.86 -22.77
CA LEU A 1058 -27.67 -19.60 -22.58
C LEU A 1058 -28.69 -18.50 -22.19
N PRO A 1059 -28.30 -17.56 -21.30
CA PRO A 1059 -29.14 -16.44 -20.90
C PRO A 1059 -29.42 -15.48 -22.07
N THR A 1060 -30.63 -14.95 -22.06
CA THR A 1060 -31.25 -14.13 -23.12
C THR A 1060 -31.82 -12.81 -22.62
N GLY A 1061 -31.89 -12.60 -21.31
CA GLY A 1061 -32.34 -11.35 -20.70
C GLY A 1061 -31.41 -10.18 -21.04
N GLU A 1062 -31.95 -8.97 -20.99
CA GLU A 1062 -31.16 -7.73 -21.09
C GLU A 1062 -30.11 -7.65 -19.98
N VAL A 1063 -29.00 -6.96 -20.26
CA VAL A 1063 -27.96 -6.70 -19.25
C VAL A 1063 -28.35 -5.46 -18.46
N LEU A 1064 -28.48 -5.62 -17.15
CA LEU A 1064 -28.61 -4.55 -16.16
C LEU A 1064 -27.46 -4.66 -15.15
N MET A 1065 -27.45 -3.82 -14.11
CA MET A 1065 -26.58 -3.96 -12.94
C MET A 1065 -26.67 -5.40 -12.38
N GLY A 1066 -25.59 -6.17 -12.50
CA GLY A 1066 -25.53 -7.60 -12.15
C GLY A 1066 -25.53 -8.55 -13.34
N GLY A 1067 -25.50 -8.05 -14.57
CA GLY A 1067 -25.48 -8.84 -15.79
C GLY A 1067 -26.87 -9.17 -16.34
N GLN A 1068 -26.98 -10.26 -17.12
CA GLN A 1068 -28.23 -10.64 -17.77
C GLN A 1068 -29.33 -10.98 -16.77
N THR A 1069 -30.52 -10.39 -16.94
CA THR A 1069 -31.62 -10.46 -15.97
C THR A 1069 -32.12 -11.88 -15.69
N ASP A 1070 -32.14 -12.77 -16.69
CA ASP A 1070 -32.60 -14.16 -16.56
C ASP A 1070 -31.58 -15.08 -15.85
N LEU A 1071 -30.39 -14.59 -15.47
CA LEU A 1071 -29.49 -15.29 -14.54
C LEU A 1071 -30.11 -15.45 -13.13
N TRP A 1072 -31.02 -14.54 -12.77
CA TRP A 1072 -31.56 -14.42 -11.42
C TRP A 1072 -32.94 -15.08 -11.23
N ASP A 1073 -33.48 -15.69 -12.31
CA ASP A 1073 -34.68 -16.52 -12.25
C ASP A 1073 -34.49 -17.68 -11.25
N VAL A 1074 -35.38 -17.82 -10.26
CA VAL A 1074 -35.38 -19.00 -9.37
C VAL A 1074 -35.91 -20.20 -10.15
N ILE A 1075 -35.08 -21.24 -10.29
CA ILE A 1075 -35.38 -22.46 -11.07
C ILE A 1075 -35.70 -23.65 -10.15
N VAL A 1076 -35.08 -23.70 -8.97
CA VAL A 1076 -35.31 -24.74 -7.96
C VAL A 1076 -35.42 -24.09 -6.58
N THR A 1077 -36.41 -24.53 -5.80
CA THR A 1077 -36.49 -24.26 -4.36
C THR A 1077 -36.17 -25.55 -3.61
N VAL A 1078 -35.31 -25.45 -2.59
CA VAL A 1078 -34.98 -26.54 -1.67
C VAL A 1078 -35.45 -26.16 -0.27
N SER A 1079 -35.96 -27.11 0.51
CA SER A 1079 -36.31 -26.89 1.91
C SER A 1079 -35.95 -28.09 2.77
N ALA A 1080 -35.64 -27.84 4.04
CA ALA A 1080 -35.38 -28.87 5.05
C ALA A 1080 -35.92 -28.41 6.41
N GLU A 1081 -36.14 -29.35 7.33
CA GLU A 1081 -36.42 -29.08 8.73
C GLU A 1081 -35.15 -29.18 9.58
N VAL A 1082 -34.97 -28.22 10.49
CA VAL A 1082 -33.88 -28.19 11.49
C VAL A 1082 -34.50 -28.28 12.88
N ARG A 1083 -34.12 -29.29 13.68
CA ARG A 1083 -34.64 -29.56 15.01
C ARG A 1083 -33.53 -29.45 16.06
N ASN A 1084 -33.72 -28.67 17.11
CA ASN A 1084 -32.85 -28.71 18.28
C ASN A 1084 -33.11 -30.02 19.07
N THR A 1085 -32.08 -30.84 19.23
CA THR A 1085 -32.12 -32.16 19.89
C THR A 1085 -31.51 -32.16 21.29
N GLY A 1086 -30.95 -31.04 21.74
CA GLY A 1086 -30.37 -30.90 23.08
C GLY A 1086 -31.28 -30.18 24.08
N GLN A 1087 -30.66 -29.72 25.18
CA GLN A 1087 -31.33 -29.20 26.38
C GLN A 1087 -31.10 -27.69 26.59
N ARG A 1088 -30.52 -27.00 25.59
CA ARG A 1088 -30.26 -25.55 25.61
C ARG A 1088 -30.75 -24.92 24.32
N ASP A 1089 -31.17 -23.67 24.40
CA ASP A 1089 -31.44 -22.86 23.21
C ASP A 1089 -30.17 -22.68 22.38
N GLY A 1090 -30.35 -22.49 21.08
CA GLY A 1090 -29.25 -22.29 20.14
C GLY A 1090 -29.73 -21.75 18.81
N ALA A 1091 -28.81 -21.25 18.00
CA ALA A 1091 -29.04 -20.92 16.60
C ALA A 1091 -28.13 -21.77 15.73
N GLU A 1092 -28.69 -22.35 14.66
CA GLU A 1092 -27.95 -23.16 13.70
C GLU A 1092 -27.89 -22.49 12.33
N VAL A 1093 -26.77 -22.70 11.64
CA VAL A 1093 -26.55 -22.28 10.26
C VAL A 1093 -26.76 -23.49 9.35
N ALA A 1094 -27.95 -23.61 8.79
CA ALA A 1094 -28.25 -24.63 7.78
C ALA A 1094 -27.61 -24.23 6.45
N GLN A 1095 -26.80 -25.12 5.88
CA GLN A 1095 -26.02 -24.89 4.67
C GLN A 1095 -26.49 -25.83 3.55
N LEU A 1096 -26.54 -25.32 2.33
CA LEU A 1096 -26.86 -26.09 1.12
C LEU A 1096 -25.67 -26.04 0.15
N TYR A 1097 -25.27 -27.23 -0.31
CA TYR A 1097 -24.23 -27.42 -1.31
C TYR A 1097 -24.77 -28.15 -2.55
N LEU A 1098 -24.27 -27.77 -3.73
CA LEU A 1098 -24.57 -28.44 -5.00
C LEU A 1098 -23.33 -29.10 -5.59
N GLY A 1099 -23.48 -30.35 -6.05
CA GLY A 1099 -22.58 -30.96 -7.04
C GLY A 1099 -23.13 -30.73 -8.44
N ILE A 1100 -22.46 -29.88 -9.23
CA ILE A 1100 -22.85 -29.54 -10.61
C ILE A 1100 -22.42 -30.68 -11.57
N PRO A 1101 -23.29 -31.19 -12.46
CA PRO A 1101 -23.02 -32.36 -13.30
C PRO A 1101 -22.13 -32.06 -14.53
N VAL A 1102 -20.99 -31.38 -14.32
CA VAL A 1102 -20.02 -31.05 -15.38
C VAL A 1102 -18.62 -31.52 -14.96
N GLN A 1103 -17.92 -32.19 -15.87
CA GLN A 1103 -16.55 -32.67 -15.61
C GLN A 1103 -15.61 -31.49 -15.32
N GLY A 1104 -14.82 -31.59 -14.24
CA GLY A 1104 -13.88 -30.56 -13.83
C GLY A 1104 -14.45 -29.51 -12.87
N GLN A 1105 -15.73 -29.59 -12.50
CA GLN A 1105 -16.29 -28.79 -11.41
C GLN A 1105 -15.89 -29.31 -10.01
N PRO A 1106 -15.90 -28.47 -8.96
CA PRO A 1106 -15.76 -28.90 -7.57
C PRO A 1106 -16.78 -29.97 -7.17
N VAL A 1107 -16.37 -30.86 -6.25
CA VAL A 1107 -17.19 -31.97 -5.69
C VAL A 1107 -18.53 -31.47 -5.17
N ARG A 1108 -18.50 -30.30 -4.51
CA ARG A 1108 -19.64 -29.54 -4.02
C ARG A 1108 -19.29 -28.05 -3.99
N GLN A 1109 -20.31 -27.20 -4.05
CA GLN A 1109 -20.17 -25.74 -3.88
C GLN A 1109 -21.33 -25.19 -3.06
N LEU A 1110 -21.07 -24.26 -2.15
CA LEU A 1110 -22.11 -23.56 -1.40
C LEU A 1110 -23.04 -22.81 -2.37
N ARG A 1111 -24.36 -22.97 -2.18
CA ARG A 1111 -25.44 -22.30 -2.95
C ARG A 1111 -26.66 -21.93 -2.10
N GLY A 1112 -26.53 -21.97 -0.77
CA GLY A 1112 -27.57 -21.51 0.14
C GLY A 1112 -27.11 -21.59 1.59
N PHE A 1113 -27.52 -20.62 2.40
CA PHE A 1113 -27.43 -20.72 3.86
C PHE A 1113 -28.57 -19.94 4.51
N GLU A 1114 -29.07 -20.46 5.62
CA GLU A 1114 -30.05 -19.78 6.49
C GLU A 1114 -29.68 -20.02 7.96
N LYS A 1115 -29.72 -18.96 8.76
CA LYS A 1115 -29.48 -19.03 10.20
C LYS A 1115 -30.80 -18.97 10.96
N VAL A 1116 -31.09 -19.99 11.75
CA VAL A 1116 -32.36 -20.15 12.48
C VAL A 1116 -32.11 -20.36 13.97
N VAL A 1117 -32.78 -19.56 14.80
CA VAL A 1117 -32.88 -19.81 16.25
C VAL A 1117 -33.90 -20.93 16.46
N VAL A 1118 -33.50 -22.01 17.12
CA VAL A 1118 -34.38 -23.15 17.45
C VAL A 1118 -34.21 -23.45 18.93
N ASN A 1119 -35.20 -23.04 19.73
CA ASN A 1119 -35.17 -23.20 21.18
C ASN A 1119 -35.26 -24.68 21.60
N ALA A 1120 -34.81 -25.00 22.82
CA ALA A 1120 -34.90 -26.34 23.38
C ALA A 1120 -36.38 -26.80 23.45
N SER A 1121 -36.64 -28.05 23.07
CA SER A 1121 -37.99 -28.62 22.97
C SER A 1121 -38.97 -27.93 21.99
N ALA A 1122 -38.50 -27.00 21.15
CA ALA A 1122 -39.34 -26.39 20.11
C ALA A 1122 -39.68 -27.38 18.97
N PRO A 1123 -40.75 -27.12 18.20
CA PRO A 1123 -40.91 -27.72 16.88
C PRO A 1123 -39.70 -27.44 15.97
N ALA A 1124 -39.53 -28.26 14.92
CA ALA A 1124 -38.48 -28.00 13.94
C ALA A 1124 -38.79 -26.72 13.15
N ALA A 1125 -37.74 -25.97 12.79
CA ALA A 1125 -37.84 -24.81 11.92
C ALA A 1125 -37.59 -25.23 10.46
N THR A 1126 -38.46 -24.83 9.53
CA THR A 1126 -38.23 -25.07 8.10
C THR A 1126 -37.30 -23.99 7.54
N VAL A 1127 -36.15 -24.39 7.00
CA VAL A 1127 -35.29 -23.55 6.18
C VAL A 1127 -35.63 -23.70 4.69
N ARG A 1128 -35.44 -22.63 3.91
CA ARG A 1128 -35.71 -22.58 2.47
C ARG A 1128 -34.53 -21.93 1.75
N PHE A 1129 -34.12 -22.53 0.64
CA PHE A 1129 -33.06 -22.03 -0.23
C PHE A 1129 -33.60 -21.88 -1.65
N GLU A 1130 -33.23 -20.82 -2.34
CA GLU A 1130 -33.70 -20.52 -3.69
C GLU A 1130 -32.51 -20.49 -4.64
N LEU A 1131 -32.53 -21.40 -5.63
CA LEU A 1131 -31.45 -21.61 -6.57
C LEU A 1131 -31.80 -20.94 -7.90
N THR A 1132 -31.02 -19.92 -8.25
CA THR A 1132 -31.17 -19.16 -9.49
C THR A 1132 -30.64 -19.93 -10.70
N ARG A 1133 -30.87 -19.43 -11.93
CA ARG A 1133 -30.19 -19.93 -13.13
C ARG A 1133 -28.66 -19.89 -12.94
N ARG A 1134 -28.10 -18.81 -12.37
CA ARG A 1134 -26.64 -18.69 -12.13
C ARG A 1134 -26.13 -19.75 -11.17
N ASP A 1135 -26.86 -20.04 -10.09
CA ASP A 1135 -26.47 -21.08 -9.11
C ASP A 1135 -26.34 -22.48 -9.73
N LEU A 1136 -27.09 -22.73 -10.80
CA LEU A 1136 -27.13 -23.95 -11.63
C LEU A 1136 -26.33 -23.82 -12.95
N SER A 1137 -25.49 -22.79 -13.10
CA SER A 1137 -24.71 -22.57 -14.33
C SER A 1137 -23.21 -22.76 -14.12
N VAL A 1138 -22.51 -23.02 -15.22
CA VAL A 1138 -21.04 -22.92 -15.33
C VAL A 1138 -20.71 -21.83 -16.35
N TRP A 1139 -19.50 -21.29 -16.35
CA TRP A 1139 -19.07 -20.34 -17.37
C TRP A 1139 -18.58 -21.06 -18.63
N ASP A 1140 -19.23 -20.82 -19.75
CA ASP A 1140 -18.79 -21.32 -21.06
C ASP A 1140 -17.89 -20.28 -21.73
N VAL A 1141 -16.57 -20.51 -21.61
CA VAL A 1141 -15.51 -19.65 -22.16
C VAL A 1141 -15.65 -19.46 -23.68
N VAL A 1142 -16.19 -20.43 -24.42
CA VAL A 1142 -16.36 -20.33 -25.89
C VAL A 1142 -17.59 -19.50 -26.25
N ALA A 1143 -18.67 -19.62 -25.48
CA ALA A 1143 -19.86 -18.78 -25.63
C ALA A 1143 -19.71 -17.38 -25.04
N GLN A 1144 -18.70 -17.15 -24.18
CA GLN A 1144 -18.55 -15.96 -23.31
C GLN A 1144 -19.85 -15.69 -22.52
N LYS A 1145 -20.42 -16.76 -21.94
CA LYS A 1145 -21.68 -16.71 -21.18
C LYS A 1145 -21.74 -17.81 -20.12
N TRP A 1146 -22.49 -17.53 -19.06
CA TRP A 1146 -23.06 -18.56 -18.19
C TRP A 1146 -23.91 -19.54 -19.00
N ARG A 1147 -23.75 -20.84 -18.77
CA ARG A 1147 -24.49 -21.92 -19.42
C ARG A 1147 -25.18 -22.77 -18.36
N LEU A 1148 -26.52 -22.79 -18.40
CA LEU A 1148 -27.36 -23.62 -17.53
C LEU A 1148 -27.09 -25.09 -17.84
N SER A 1149 -26.47 -25.81 -16.90
CA SER A 1149 -26.03 -27.17 -17.17
C SER A 1149 -27.20 -28.16 -17.01
N LYS A 1150 -27.42 -28.99 -18.02
CA LYS A 1150 -28.49 -30.01 -18.05
C LYS A 1150 -27.97 -31.33 -17.50
N GLY A 1151 -28.79 -32.03 -16.71
CA GLY A 1151 -28.39 -33.26 -16.03
C GLY A 1151 -28.79 -33.31 -14.55
N GLU A 1152 -28.35 -34.35 -13.86
CA GLU A 1152 -28.72 -34.63 -12.47
C GLU A 1152 -27.75 -33.98 -11.47
N TYR A 1153 -28.23 -32.98 -10.74
CA TYR A 1153 -27.51 -32.30 -9.66
C TYR A 1153 -27.63 -33.10 -8.37
N LYS A 1154 -26.52 -33.21 -7.63
CA LYS A 1154 -26.53 -33.64 -6.23
C LYS A 1154 -26.85 -32.42 -5.36
N VAL A 1155 -27.86 -32.52 -4.51
CA VAL A 1155 -28.22 -31.49 -3.52
C VAL A 1155 -27.87 -32.05 -2.14
N GLU A 1156 -27.02 -31.35 -1.38
CA GLU A 1156 -26.61 -31.75 -0.03
C GLU A 1156 -26.98 -30.64 0.97
N VAL A 1157 -27.56 -30.99 2.13
CA VAL A 1157 -27.95 -30.04 3.19
C VAL A 1157 -27.52 -30.54 4.57
N GLY A 1158 -27.02 -29.63 5.40
CA GLY A 1158 -26.53 -29.94 6.75
C GLY A 1158 -25.91 -28.77 7.50
N GLY A 1159 -25.04 -29.08 8.48
CA GLY A 1159 -24.48 -28.13 9.46
C GLY A 1159 -23.02 -27.72 9.22
N SER A 1160 -22.34 -28.31 8.23
CA SER A 1160 -21.03 -27.87 7.69
C SER A 1160 -20.85 -28.35 6.24
N SER A 1161 -19.71 -28.06 5.61
CA SER A 1161 -19.35 -28.64 4.30
C SER A 1161 -19.11 -30.16 4.30
N ARG A 1162 -19.05 -30.81 5.47
CA ARG A 1162 -18.82 -32.26 5.59
C ARG A 1162 -19.81 -32.99 6.51
N ASP A 1163 -20.55 -32.30 7.36
CA ASP A 1163 -21.75 -32.81 8.02
C ASP A 1163 -22.99 -32.48 7.19
N LEU A 1164 -23.30 -33.38 6.25
CA LEU A 1164 -24.34 -33.23 5.23
C LEU A 1164 -25.29 -34.46 5.22
N PRO A 1165 -26.11 -34.65 6.28
CA PRO A 1165 -26.95 -35.84 6.44
C PRO A 1165 -28.10 -35.93 5.43
N LEU A 1166 -28.55 -34.80 4.85
CA LEU A 1166 -29.62 -34.78 3.86
C LEU A 1166 -29.04 -34.73 2.45
N VAL A 1167 -29.32 -35.76 1.63
CA VAL A 1167 -28.91 -35.82 0.22
C VAL A 1167 -30.14 -36.03 -0.67
N GLY A 1168 -30.36 -35.08 -1.58
CA GLY A 1168 -31.40 -35.11 -2.61
C GLY A 1168 -30.82 -34.96 -4.01
N ARG A 1169 -31.69 -34.97 -5.02
CA ARG A 1169 -31.32 -34.81 -6.43
C ARG A 1169 -32.36 -34.01 -7.20
N VAL A 1170 -31.91 -33.30 -8.23
CA VAL A 1170 -32.79 -32.67 -9.23
C VAL A 1170 -32.17 -32.78 -10.62
N VAL A 1171 -32.94 -33.23 -11.60
CA VAL A 1171 -32.54 -33.21 -13.01
C VAL A 1171 -32.99 -31.89 -13.62
N ILE A 1172 -32.08 -31.08 -14.16
CA ILE A 1172 -32.41 -29.88 -14.96
C ILE A 1172 -32.58 -30.27 -16.43
#